data_AF-A0AAX7W4K8-F1
#
_entry.id   AF-A0AAX7W4K8-F1
#
_cell.length_a   1.000
_cell.length_b   1.000
_cell.length_c   1.000
_cell.angle_alpha   90.00
_cell.angle_beta   90.00
_cell.angle_gamma   90.00
#
_symmetry.space_group_name_H-M   'P 1'
#
loop_
_entity.id
_entity.type
_entity.pdbx_description
1 polymer ?
#
loop_
_entity_poly.entity_id
_entity_poly.type
_entity_poly.pdbx_seq_one_letter_code
_entity_poly.pdbx_strand_id
1 'polypeptide(L)'
;MWLPFCLLTVFFVLFLHQGHNKHERIDFLTQKEKAPPKSKTGIVIGVVVALLILSAVAAFLIWFFVLEYIVSPQLGNYLKRDPILEKYYTKSVVTAFSEGVKAYYWSQFNIPHSDLEMIPDVSEERILDALESGIRQSRSASAPDVKISQVTASLTDSRMARDPRANDCFYRLEADTNPQNFSSPGYPTGYPPKSRCQWQIRASEENVIVVNFLYFYIEDDCSDDFVYIYDSLSPDDSQAITKKCGQRPPSNPLEVVSSNNIMLINFIAETDAQKPGFQAAYSVIPKADVTCGGSLSQKQGNFTSPLYPSFYPPAKDCKWTITVAPGSKVRLRFTMFRMKEPGVDTRLCHKDYVEIMGNKYCGEVASLSLTSDTNVLVVNFHSDSMTRLVKMHNSVLLNLSLYPPTHPCFLCKLKCDGWNDCGDMSDERQCNCDKDQFACSNGMCKPKLWVCDHVNDCGDGSDEKICGCAQNEFQCGNGVCLPQSVQCDDKQDCKDGSDEVGCKTGDICTDYSFKCKSGVCINKVNAECDRVQDCSDNSDETICDCGTRPYKLNRIVGGQNAELGEWPWQVSLHFSTHGPTCGASIISNTWLLSAAHCFVTSNSESNNPSSWLSYSGMQNQYSHDNVQSRKLKRIIPHPLYNQMTSDYDIALLELSEPLQFANTIQPICLPDSSHVFPAGMSCWVTGWGALREGGQAAQILQKALVKIINDSVCDVVTEGQVTSRMLCSGYLSGGVDACQGDSGGPLVCFEESGKWFQAGIVSWGEGCARRNKPGVYTRVTKLREWIKQETNI
;
A
#
# COMPACT_ATOMS: atom_id res chain seq x y z
N MET A 1 25.49 21.64 0.75
CA MET A 1 24.54 20.59 0.37
C MET A 1 24.51 19.60 1.52
N TRP A 2 23.45 19.61 2.33
CA TRP A 2 23.39 18.77 3.54
C TRP A 2 22.92 17.36 3.13
N LEU A 3 23.73 16.35 3.45
CA LEU A 3 23.37 14.95 3.25
C LEU A 3 22.22 14.56 4.21
N PRO A 4 21.26 13.71 3.79
CA PRO A 4 20.25 13.19 4.70
C PRO A 4 20.93 12.23 5.68
N PHE A 5 20.82 12.51 6.98
CA PHE A 5 21.11 11.54 8.03
C PHE A 5 19.82 10.79 8.37
N CYS A 6 19.94 9.51 8.73
CA CYS A 6 18.80 8.75 9.20
C CYS A 6 18.62 9.04 10.70
N LEU A 7 17.45 9.60 11.06
CA LEU A 7 17.15 9.95 12.43
C LEU A 7 16.37 8.81 13.10
N LEU A 8 17.03 8.15 14.05
CA LEU A 8 16.36 7.27 14.99
C LEU A 8 16.03 8.10 16.24
N THR A 9 14.74 8.25 16.55
CA THR A 9 14.31 9.03 17.71
C THR A 9 13.62 8.10 18.71
N VAL A 10 14.15 8.04 19.93
CA VAL A 10 13.73 7.06 20.94
C VAL A 10 13.13 7.78 22.12
N PHE A 11 11.93 7.37 22.52
CA PHE A 11 11.13 8.04 23.53
C PHE A 11 10.96 7.18 24.77
N PHE A 12 11.01 7.80 25.95
CA PHE A 12 10.94 7.15 27.25
C PHE A 12 9.95 7.89 28.14
N VAL A 13 9.12 7.14 28.86
CA VAL A 13 8.29 7.69 29.94
C VAL A 13 8.86 7.22 31.27
N LEU A 14 9.40 8.17 32.05
CA LEU A 14 9.92 7.91 33.39
C LEU A 14 8.89 8.26 34.46
N PHE A 15 8.76 7.38 35.45
CA PHE A 15 7.94 7.52 36.64
C PHE A 15 8.87 7.78 37.83
N LEU A 16 8.66 8.90 38.54
CA LEU A 16 9.54 9.35 39.62
C LEU A 16 8.89 9.08 40.97
N HIS A 17 9.31 8.03 41.69
CA HIS A 17 8.80 7.79 43.04
C HIS A 17 9.61 8.59 44.07
N GLN A 18 8.96 9.55 44.74
CA GLN A 18 9.61 10.38 45.75
C GLN A 18 9.63 9.64 47.09
N GLY A 19 10.76 8.99 47.39
CA GLY A 19 10.97 8.31 48.66
C GLY A 19 11.07 9.30 49.84
N HIS A 20 9.94 9.67 50.43
CA HIS A 20 9.92 10.34 51.73
C HIS A 20 8.76 9.88 52.62
N ASN A 21 9.11 9.23 53.73
CA ASN A 21 8.17 8.92 54.80
C ASN A 21 7.66 10.21 55.47
N LYS A 22 6.46 10.66 55.09
CA LYS A 22 5.47 11.35 55.96
C LYS A 22 4.15 11.50 55.22
N HIS A 23 3.04 11.28 55.92
CA HIS A 23 1.72 11.59 55.40
C HIS A 23 1.56 13.11 55.23
N GLU A 24 1.27 13.57 54.03
CA GLU A 24 0.51 14.80 53.83
C GLU A 24 -0.41 14.61 52.62
N ARG A 25 -1.72 14.57 52.90
CA ARG A 25 -2.79 14.39 51.92
C ARG A 25 -3.21 15.77 51.45
N ILE A 26 -2.97 16.08 50.17
CA ILE A 26 -3.39 17.34 49.56
C ILE A 26 -4.55 17.04 48.61
N ASP A 27 -5.78 17.08 49.15
CA ASP A 27 -7.00 17.01 48.36
C ASP A 27 -7.25 18.39 47.71
N PHE A 28 -7.26 18.48 46.37
CA PHE A 28 -7.71 19.69 45.66
C PHE A 28 -9.21 19.63 45.37
N LEU A 29 -10.00 20.36 46.16
CA LEU A 29 -11.44 20.50 45.99
C LEU A 29 -11.78 21.30 44.72
N THR A 30 -12.67 20.77 43.90
CA THR A 30 -13.32 21.52 42.81
C THR A 30 -14.68 22.04 43.26
N GLN A 31 -14.94 23.35 43.10
CA GLN A 31 -16.09 23.91 42.36
C GLN A 31 -16.27 25.43 42.60
N LYS A 32 -17.03 26.04 41.68
CA LYS A 32 -17.47 27.45 41.70
C LYS A 32 -18.47 27.70 42.84
N GLU A 33 -18.39 28.87 43.48
CA GLU A 33 -19.59 29.66 43.82
C GLU A 33 -19.26 31.15 44.06
N LYS A 34 -20.25 32.04 43.91
CA LYS A 34 -20.12 33.51 44.08
C LYS A 34 -20.83 33.97 45.36
N ALA A 35 -20.17 34.78 46.19
CA ALA A 35 -20.84 35.73 47.11
C ALA A 35 -19.91 36.90 47.51
N PRO A 36 -20.42 38.08 47.93
CA PRO A 36 -19.65 39.33 47.93
C PRO A 36 -19.38 39.86 49.39
N PRO A 37 -18.95 41.12 49.66
CA PRO A 37 -17.73 41.37 50.42
C PRO A 37 -17.92 41.90 51.85
N LYS A 38 -16.91 41.74 52.74
CA LYS A 38 -16.49 42.74 53.76
C LYS A 38 -15.30 42.32 54.62
N SER A 39 -14.69 43.34 55.25
CA SER A 39 -13.77 43.31 56.39
C SER A 39 -12.25 43.21 56.14
N LYS A 40 -11.50 43.91 56.99
CA LYS A 40 -10.07 44.27 56.85
C LYS A 40 -9.10 43.16 57.30
N THR A 41 -9.40 41.91 56.99
CA THR A 41 -8.52 40.75 57.28
C THR A 41 -7.84 40.19 56.02
N GLY A 42 -8.10 40.78 54.85
CA GLY A 42 -7.63 40.29 53.56
C GLY A 42 -6.15 40.52 53.25
N ILE A 43 -5.45 41.46 53.90
CA ILE A 43 -4.05 41.76 53.59
C ILE A 43 -3.12 40.68 54.15
N VAL A 44 -3.31 40.23 55.40
CA VAL A 44 -2.44 39.21 56.01
C VAL A 44 -2.69 37.84 55.36
N ILE A 45 -3.95 37.46 55.15
CA ILE A 45 -4.29 36.20 54.47
C ILE A 45 -3.87 36.25 53.00
N GLY A 46 -4.08 37.37 52.30
CA GLY A 46 -3.62 37.57 50.93
C GLY A 46 -2.10 37.49 50.79
N VAL A 47 -1.33 38.06 51.73
CA VAL A 47 0.13 37.96 51.75
C VAL A 47 0.61 36.55 52.10
N VAL A 48 -0.03 35.84 53.05
CA VAL A 48 0.32 34.45 53.39
C VAL A 48 -0.02 33.49 52.24
N VAL A 49 -1.19 33.64 51.60
CA VAL A 49 -1.56 32.85 50.42
C VAL A 49 -0.65 33.19 49.23
N ALA A 50 -0.32 34.46 49.00
CA ALA A 50 0.64 34.85 47.97
C ALA A 50 2.05 34.33 48.26
N LEU A 51 2.50 34.29 49.52
CA LEU A 51 3.79 33.71 49.92
C LEU A 51 3.81 32.19 49.81
N LEU A 52 2.70 31.50 50.10
CA LEU A 52 2.57 30.06 49.90
C LEU A 52 2.47 29.70 48.42
N ILE A 53 1.79 30.50 47.60
CA ILE A 53 1.80 30.36 46.14
C ILE A 53 3.19 30.65 45.60
N LEU A 54 3.87 31.71 46.07
CA LEU A 54 5.25 32.01 45.66
C LEU A 54 6.24 30.95 46.13
N SER A 55 6.08 30.34 47.31
CA SER A 55 6.95 29.25 47.75
C SER A 55 6.62 27.93 47.05
N ALA A 56 5.36 27.65 46.72
CA ALA A 56 4.96 26.50 45.91
C ALA A 56 5.42 26.65 44.45
N VAL A 57 5.29 27.83 43.85
CA VAL A 57 5.80 28.15 42.51
C VAL A 57 7.33 28.18 42.51
N ALA A 58 7.99 28.71 43.54
CA ALA A 58 9.45 28.64 43.65
C ALA A 58 9.94 27.20 43.88
N ALA A 59 9.26 26.41 44.72
CA ALA A 59 9.59 25.00 44.91
C ALA A 59 9.32 24.18 43.65
N PHE A 60 8.24 24.45 42.92
CA PHE A 60 7.94 23.82 41.64
C PHE A 60 8.94 24.23 40.56
N LEU A 61 9.32 25.51 40.47
CA LEU A 61 10.37 25.99 39.56
C LEU A 61 11.74 25.42 39.93
N ILE A 62 12.11 25.38 41.21
CA ILE A 62 13.36 24.75 41.68
C ILE A 62 13.33 23.25 41.37
N TRP A 63 12.21 22.57 41.60
CA TRP A 63 12.04 21.15 41.27
C TRP A 63 12.11 20.89 39.76
N PHE A 64 11.47 21.74 38.94
CA PHE A 64 11.52 21.70 37.47
C PHE A 64 12.94 21.96 36.95
N PHE A 65 13.62 23.00 37.44
CA PHE A 65 15.03 23.27 37.13
C PHE A 65 15.94 22.13 37.58
N VAL A 66 15.77 21.59 38.80
CA VAL A 66 16.56 20.46 39.32
C VAL A 66 16.35 19.21 38.46
N LEU A 67 15.13 18.92 38.01
CA LEU A 67 14.85 17.78 37.14
C LEU A 67 15.37 17.97 35.70
N GLU A 68 15.10 19.11 35.09
CA GLU A 68 15.52 19.38 33.71
C GLU A 68 17.06 19.47 33.60
N TYR A 69 17.73 20.03 34.61
CA TYR A 69 19.19 20.21 34.62
C TYR A 69 20.00 19.04 35.21
N ILE A 70 19.40 18.17 36.04
CA ILE A 70 20.11 16.98 36.59
C ILE A 70 19.70 15.69 35.87
N VAL A 71 18.43 15.44 35.59
CA VAL A 71 18.00 14.12 35.05
C VAL A 71 18.29 13.98 33.56
N SER A 72 18.07 15.03 32.75
CA SER A 72 18.33 14.94 31.30
C SER A 72 19.80 14.62 30.95
N PRO A 73 20.82 15.24 31.60
CA PRO A 73 22.21 14.86 31.38
C PRO A 73 22.56 13.46 31.92
N GLN A 74 21.98 13.04 33.05
CA GLN A 74 22.24 11.70 33.63
C GLN A 74 21.71 10.59 32.73
N LEU A 75 20.51 10.73 32.17
CA LEU A 75 19.93 9.75 31.26
C LEU A 75 20.76 9.61 29.97
N GLY A 76 21.21 10.74 29.42
CA GLY A 76 22.16 10.75 28.30
C GLY A 76 23.50 10.10 28.63
N ASN A 77 23.99 10.23 29.86
CA ASN A 77 25.21 9.57 30.32
C ASN A 77 25.03 8.05 30.51
N TYR A 78 23.82 7.54 30.73
CA TYR A 78 23.56 6.09 30.75
C TYR A 78 23.57 5.51 29.32
N LEU A 79 22.92 6.19 28.37
CA LEU A 79 22.96 5.82 26.95
C LEU A 79 24.39 5.78 26.39
N LYS A 80 25.23 6.73 26.78
CA LYS A 80 26.66 6.78 26.41
C LYS A 80 27.54 5.69 27.07
N ARG A 81 27.03 4.84 27.96
CA ARG A 81 27.80 3.70 28.50
C ARG A 81 27.77 2.48 27.61
N ASP A 82 26.78 2.35 26.72
CA ASP A 82 26.78 1.29 25.72
C ASP A 82 27.64 1.74 24.51
N PRO A 83 28.62 0.92 24.07
CA PRO A 83 29.60 1.30 23.05
C PRO A 83 29.02 1.44 21.64
N ILE A 84 27.81 0.95 21.37
CA ILE A 84 27.12 1.12 20.08
C ILE A 84 26.16 2.31 20.16
N LEU A 85 25.45 2.49 21.28
CA LEU A 85 24.59 3.66 21.49
C LEU A 85 25.39 4.97 21.53
N GLU A 86 26.57 5.00 22.18
CA GLU A 86 27.42 6.19 22.27
C GLU A 86 27.79 6.76 20.88
N LYS A 87 28.06 5.88 19.90
CA LYS A 87 28.50 6.25 18.55
C LYS A 87 27.47 7.10 17.80
N TYR A 88 26.18 6.86 18.01
CA TYR A 88 25.08 7.54 17.30
C TYR A 88 24.32 8.54 18.19
N TYR A 89 24.43 8.44 19.51
CA TYR A 89 23.71 9.30 20.45
C TYR A 89 24.10 10.78 20.29
N THR A 90 23.10 11.62 20.05
CA THR A 90 23.27 13.06 19.84
C THR A 90 22.86 13.86 21.08
N LYS A 91 21.59 13.76 21.52
CA LYS A 91 21.06 14.52 22.66
C LYS A 91 19.82 13.86 23.26
N SER A 92 19.49 14.23 24.49
CA SER A 92 18.20 13.93 25.14
C SER A 92 17.55 15.21 25.64
N VAL A 93 16.22 15.31 25.53
CA VAL A 93 15.44 16.47 26.00
C VAL A 93 14.13 15.99 26.62
N VAL A 94 13.66 16.68 27.65
CA VAL A 94 12.33 16.46 28.24
C VAL A 94 11.28 17.17 27.38
N THR A 95 10.31 16.46 26.81
CA THR A 95 9.19 17.10 26.08
C THR A 95 8.16 17.67 27.04
N ALA A 96 7.87 16.92 28.11
CA ALA A 96 6.69 17.09 28.92
C ALA A 96 6.87 16.54 30.34
N PHE A 97 6.13 17.13 31.28
CA PHE A 97 5.76 16.52 32.55
C PHE A 97 4.24 16.36 32.58
N SER A 98 3.76 15.31 33.25
CA SER A 98 2.35 15.06 33.52
C SER A 98 2.18 14.77 35.02
N GLU A 99 1.21 15.45 35.62
CA GLU A 99 0.79 15.30 37.03
C GLU A 99 1.90 15.47 38.10
N GLY A 100 3.05 16.04 37.72
CA GLY A 100 4.18 16.24 38.64
C GLY A 100 4.96 14.95 38.98
N VAL A 101 4.70 13.83 38.30
CA VAL A 101 5.32 12.53 38.63
C VAL A 101 5.81 11.77 37.39
N LYS A 102 5.13 11.94 36.25
CA LYS A 102 5.50 11.34 34.95
C LYS A 102 6.28 12.37 34.12
N ALA A 103 7.41 11.97 33.55
CA ALA A 103 8.22 12.81 32.68
C ALA A 103 8.50 12.08 31.36
N TYR A 104 8.24 12.78 30.25
CA TYR A 104 8.40 12.26 28.89
C TYR A 104 9.71 12.78 28.31
N TYR A 105 10.57 11.86 27.89
CA TYR A 105 11.89 12.12 27.35
C TYR A 105 11.95 11.68 25.90
N TRP A 106 12.81 12.34 25.14
CA TRP A 106 13.22 11.89 23.83
C TRP A 106 14.72 11.99 23.67
N SER A 107 15.28 11.00 22.99
CA SER A 107 16.70 10.84 22.71
C SER A 107 16.89 10.73 21.20
N GLN A 108 17.77 11.57 20.66
CA GLN A 108 18.10 11.61 19.25
C GLN A 108 19.34 10.76 18.99
N PHE A 109 19.24 9.82 18.06
CA PHE A 109 20.37 9.07 17.51
C PHE A 109 20.48 9.39 16.02
N ASN A 110 21.66 9.81 15.60
CA ASN A 110 21.91 10.26 14.23
C ASN A 110 22.77 9.21 13.52
N ILE A 111 22.13 8.32 12.77
CA ILE A 111 22.79 7.20 12.10
C ILE A 111 23.18 7.65 10.70
N PRO A 112 24.49 7.70 10.36
CA PRO A 112 24.93 8.06 9.01
C PRO A 112 24.52 6.97 8.01
N HIS A 113 24.35 7.36 6.74
CA HIS A 113 23.85 6.48 5.68
C HIS A 113 24.73 5.24 5.41
N SER A 114 26.00 5.28 5.83
CA SER A 114 26.95 4.16 5.79
C SER A 114 26.68 3.06 6.82
N ASP A 115 25.96 3.39 7.90
CA ASP A 115 25.86 2.56 9.10
C ASP A 115 24.41 2.08 9.32
N LEU A 116 23.55 2.16 8.29
CA LEU A 116 22.14 1.75 8.34
C LEU A 116 21.95 0.27 8.68
N GLU A 117 22.93 -0.57 8.35
CA GLU A 117 22.95 -1.99 8.73
C GLU A 117 22.99 -2.20 10.26
N MET A 118 23.41 -1.19 11.03
CA MET A 118 23.45 -1.21 12.50
C MET A 118 22.11 -0.83 13.16
N ILE A 119 21.07 -0.47 12.40
CA ILE A 119 19.75 -0.13 12.97
C ILE A 119 19.17 -1.25 13.87
N PRO A 120 19.24 -2.55 13.51
CA PRO A 120 18.79 -3.63 14.38
C PRO A 120 19.55 -3.73 15.71
N ASP A 121 20.82 -3.30 15.74
CA ASP A 121 21.66 -3.29 16.96
C ASP A 121 21.31 -2.13 17.91
N VAL A 122 20.48 -1.18 17.46
CA VAL A 122 19.94 -0.04 18.25
C VAL A 122 18.46 -0.32 18.56
N SER A 123 18.18 -1.51 19.09
CA SER A 123 16.83 -2.00 19.42
C SER A 123 16.25 -1.38 20.70
N GLU A 124 14.92 -1.39 20.84
CA GLU A 124 14.21 -0.97 22.06
C GLU A 124 14.73 -1.71 23.31
N GLU A 125 14.95 -3.02 23.19
CA GLU A 125 15.44 -3.91 24.26
C GLU A 125 16.82 -3.47 24.75
N ARG A 126 17.75 -3.18 23.83
CA ARG A 126 19.10 -2.75 24.19
C ARG A 126 19.10 -1.40 24.90
N ILE A 127 18.22 -0.49 24.48
CA ILE A 127 18.19 0.84 25.08
C ILE A 127 17.50 0.81 26.45
N LEU A 128 16.48 -0.05 26.61
CA LEU A 128 15.94 -0.42 27.92
C LEU A 128 17.04 -0.94 28.85
N ASP A 129 17.85 -1.91 28.41
CA ASP A 129 18.95 -2.48 29.20
C ASP A 129 20.04 -1.45 29.56
N ALA A 130 20.42 -0.58 28.62
CA ALA A 130 21.39 0.49 28.86
C ALA A 130 20.90 1.49 29.93
N LEU A 131 19.61 1.83 29.92
CA LEU A 131 19.02 2.71 30.93
C LEU A 131 18.80 2.02 32.27
N GLU A 132 18.27 0.80 32.29
CA GLU A 132 18.08 0.03 33.52
C GLU A 132 19.42 -0.26 34.22
N SER A 133 20.45 -0.66 33.48
CA SER A 133 21.79 -0.87 34.04
C SER A 133 22.40 0.43 34.58
N GLY A 134 22.22 1.56 33.88
CA GLY A 134 22.60 2.90 34.34
C GLY A 134 21.94 3.28 35.68
N ILE A 135 20.61 3.11 35.78
CA ILE A 135 19.81 3.41 36.99
C ILE A 135 20.19 2.47 38.15
N ARG A 136 20.38 1.17 37.89
CA ARG A 136 20.80 0.19 38.90
C ARG A 136 22.18 0.53 39.48
N GLN A 137 23.10 1.01 38.63
CA GLN A 137 24.45 1.44 39.04
C GLN A 137 24.49 2.83 39.72
N SER A 138 23.49 3.70 39.49
CA SER A 138 23.44 5.05 40.07
C SER A 138 22.80 5.13 41.46
N ARG A 139 22.59 3.98 42.14
CA ARG A 139 22.02 3.88 43.51
C ARG A 139 22.96 4.45 44.58
N SER A 140 23.15 5.76 44.56
CA SER A 140 23.61 6.57 45.69
C SER A 140 22.41 6.93 46.58
N ALA A 141 22.64 7.09 47.89
CA ALA A 141 21.60 7.25 48.91
C ALA A 141 20.76 8.55 48.85
N SER A 142 20.89 9.34 47.78
CA SER A 142 20.21 10.62 47.57
C SER A 142 19.60 10.79 46.16
N ALA A 143 19.62 9.76 45.32
CA ALA A 143 18.98 9.78 44.00
C ALA A 143 17.46 9.48 44.11
N PRO A 144 16.58 10.15 43.34
CA PRO A 144 15.16 9.79 43.28
C PRO A 144 14.97 8.39 42.67
N ASP A 145 13.92 7.68 43.09
CA ASP A 145 13.65 6.32 42.60
C ASP A 145 12.96 6.41 41.23
N VAL A 146 13.78 6.33 40.17
CA VAL A 146 13.34 6.49 38.77
C VAL A 146 13.01 5.13 38.17
N LYS A 147 11.75 4.94 37.75
CA LYS A 147 11.30 3.73 37.05
C LYS A 147 10.95 4.04 35.60
N ILE A 148 11.50 3.29 34.66
CA ILE A 148 11.09 3.34 33.24
C ILE A 148 9.73 2.66 33.12
N SER A 149 8.76 3.30 32.47
CA SER A 149 7.38 2.79 32.33
C SER A 149 7.04 2.34 30.92
N GLN A 150 7.49 3.07 29.90
CA GLN A 150 7.39 2.70 28.50
C GLN A 150 8.59 3.24 27.73
N VAL A 151 9.03 2.48 26.73
CA VAL A 151 10.05 2.85 25.74
C VAL A 151 9.50 2.55 24.35
N THR A 152 9.78 3.42 23.39
CA THR A 152 9.47 3.16 21.99
C THR A 152 10.55 3.79 21.10
N ALA A 153 11.08 3.01 20.15
CA ALA A 153 12.12 3.42 19.21
C ALA A 153 11.59 3.28 17.79
N SER A 154 11.49 4.39 17.06
CA SER A 154 11.12 4.36 15.65
C SER A 154 12.04 5.21 14.80
N LEU A 155 12.16 4.79 13.54
CA LEU A 155 12.72 5.63 12.49
C LEU A 155 11.72 6.75 12.24
N THR A 156 12.21 7.98 12.29
CA THR A 156 11.37 9.18 12.21
C THR A 156 11.93 10.09 11.12
N ASP A 157 11.07 10.67 10.28
CA ASP A 157 11.51 11.64 9.30
C ASP A 157 12.28 12.76 10.02
N SER A 158 13.52 13.02 9.60
CA SER A 158 14.41 14.02 10.18
C SER A 158 13.80 15.43 10.21
N ARG A 159 12.78 15.69 9.37
CA ARG A 159 12.01 16.93 9.33
C ARG A 159 11.04 17.08 10.51
N MET A 160 10.67 15.99 11.16
CA MET A 160 9.65 15.92 12.22
C MET A 160 10.23 16.01 13.65
N ALA A 161 11.52 15.73 13.82
CA ALA A 161 12.21 15.77 15.11
C ALA A 161 12.87 17.15 15.36
N ARG A 162 12.12 18.08 15.97
CA ARG A 162 12.59 19.43 16.30
C ARG A 162 13.02 19.55 17.77
N ASP A 163 13.98 20.43 18.07
CA ASP A 163 14.29 20.80 19.46
C ASP A 163 13.12 21.61 20.07
N PRO A 164 12.53 21.20 21.21
CA PRO A 164 11.44 21.93 21.87
C PRO A 164 11.79 23.35 22.33
N ARG A 165 13.07 23.73 22.27
CA ARG A 165 13.59 25.06 22.61
C ARG A 165 13.77 25.97 21.39
N ALA A 166 13.45 25.49 20.19
CA ALA A 166 13.46 26.32 18.98
C ALA A 166 12.16 27.14 18.90
N ASN A 167 12.27 28.47 18.90
CA ASN A 167 11.12 29.37 19.05
C ASN A 167 10.14 29.41 17.87
N ASP A 168 10.51 28.94 16.68
CA ASP A 168 9.59 29.00 15.54
C ASP A 168 8.56 27.86 15.61
N CYS A 169 7.30 28.24 15.82
CA CYS A 169 6.13 27.39 15.59
C CYS A 169 5.98 26.14 16.48
N PHE A 170 6.43 26.20 17.74
CA PHE A 170 6.15 25.16 18.75
C PHE A 170 5.12 25.66 19.78
N TYR A 171 4.04 24.91 19.98
CA TYR A 171 2.91 25.28 20.83
C TYR A 171 2.58 24.16 21.83
N ARG A 172 2.35 24.54 23.09
CA ARG A 172 1.81 23.66 24.14
C ARG A 172 0.39 24.14 24.45
N LEU A 173 -0.58 23.24 24.35
CA LEU A 173 -2.01 23.51 24.46
C LEU A 173 -2.64 22.60 25.52
N GLU A 174 -3.51 23.16 26.34
CA GLU A 174 -4.30 22.41 27.33
C GLU A 174 -5.76 22.42 26.88
N ALA A 175 -6.29 21.22 26.62
CA ALA A 175 -7.65 21.01 26.16
C ALA A 175 -8.62 21.04 27.35
N ASP A 176 -9.74 21.74 27.16
CA ASP A 176 -10.87 21.82 28.09
C ASP A 176 -12.15 21.41 27.33
N THR A 177 -13.24 21.28 28.08
CA THR A 177 -14.61 21.04 27.60
C THR A 177 -15.10 22.09 26.61
N ASN A 178 -14.59 23.33 26.68
CA ASN A 178 -14.86 24.40 25.73
C ASN A 178 -13.92 24.30 24.51
N PRO A 179 -14.43 24.25 23.27
CA PRO A 179 -13.60 24.23 22.07
C PRO A 179 -12.69 25.47 21.94
N GLN A 180 -11.41 25.23 21.67
CA GLN A 180 -10.37 26.25 21.48
C GLN A 180 -9.77 26.12 20.07
N ASN A 181 -9.50 27.24 19.39
CA ASN A 181 -9.06 27.22 17.99
C ASN A 181 -7.55 27.43 17.83
N PHE A 182 -6.95 26.75 16.85
CA PHE A 182 -5.58 26.96 16.36
C PHE A 182 -5.55 26.90 14.83
N SER A 183 -4.46 27.36 14.21
CA SER A 183 -4.29 27.38 12.76
C SER A 183 -2.83 27.20 12.36
N SER A 184 -2.58 26.80 11.12
CA SER A 184 -1.26 26.93 10.52
C SER A 184 -0.82 28.41 10.50
N PRO A 185 0.49 28.70 10.52
CA PRO A 185 0.99 30.06 10.30
C PRO A 185 0.46 30.63 9.00
N GLY A 186 0.19 31.95 8.97
CA GLY A 186 -0.25 32.64 7.76
C GLY A 186 -1.63 32.25 7.23
N TYR A 187 -2.40 31.38 7.91
CA TYR A 187 -3.80 31.16 7.57
C TYR A 187 -4.62 32.47 7.72
N PRO A 188 -5.51 32.83 6.77
CA PRO A 188 -5.90 32.11 5.54
C PRO A 188 -5.12 32.53 4.28
N THR A 189 -4.17 33.45 4.38
CA THR A 189 -3.42 34.00 3.23
C THR A 189 -2.45 33.01 2.61
N GLY A 190 -1.87 32.12 3.42
CA GLY A 190 -0.92 31.09 3.00
C GLY A 190 0.19 30.89 4.02
N TYR A 191 0.65 29.65 4.20
CA TYR A 191 1.74 29.36 5.14
C TYR A 191 3.12 29.74 4.57
N PRO A 192 4.09 30.16 5.39
CA PRO A 192 5.46 30.42 4.93
C PRO A 192 6.15 29.14 4.45
N PRO A 193 7.04 29.22 3.44
CA PRO A 193 7.82 28.07 3.00
C PRO A 193 8.77 27.59 4.09
N LYS A 194 9.10 26.29 4.08
CA LYS A 194 10.00 25.65 5.07
C LYS A 194 9.48 25.76 6.52
N SER A 195 8.16 25.95 6.69
CA SER A 195 7.51 25.95 8.00
C SER A 195 7.48 24.55 8.59
N ARG A 196 7.95 24.41 9.83
CA ARG A 196 7.89 23.15 10.59
C ARG A 196 7.30 23.45 11.96
N CYS A 197 6.04 23.10 12.12
CA CYS A 197 5.16 23.50 13.21
C CYS A 197 4.67 22.31 14.01
N GLN A 198 4.53 22.50 15.32
CA GLN A 198 4.21 21.44 16.25
C GLN A 198 3.26 21.92 17.35
N TRP A 199 2.14 21.22 17.53
CA TRP A 199 1.18 21.46 18.60
C TRP A 199 1.10 20.22 19.49
N GLN A 200 1.52 20.36 20.75
CA GLN A 200 1.32 19.35 21.80
C GLN A 200 0.05 19.70 22.57
N ILE A 201 -0.97 18.85 22.46
CA ILE A 201 -2.26 19.02 23.16
C ILE A 201 -2.32 18.01 24.32
N ARG A 202 -2.75 18.47 25.50
CA ARG A 202 -2.92 17.63 26.70
C ARG A 202 -4.27 17.85 27.37
N ALA A 203 -4.77 16.81 28.02
CA ALA A 203 -5.94 16.81 28.89
C ALA A 203 -5.62 16.07 30.21
N SER A 204 -6.57 16.07 31.16
CA SER A 204 -6.51 15.21 32.36
C SER A 204 -6.67 13.72 32.00
N GLU A 205 -6.15 12.79 32.82
CA GLU A 205 -6.15 11.36 32.48
C GLU A 205 -7.54 10.73 32.28
N GLU A 206 -8.60 11.31 32.85
CA GLU A 206 -10.00 10.88 32.64
C GLU A 206 -10.61 11.33 31.30
N ASN A 207 -9.88 12.08 30.47
CA ASN A 207 -10.36 12.69 29.23
C ASN A 207 -9.58 12.20 28.00
N VAL A 208 -10.22 12.26 26.84
CA VAL A 208 -9.60 12.18 25.51
C VAL A 208 -9.73 13.51 24.78
N ILE A 209 -8.82 13.80 23.85
CA ILE A 209 -8.78 15.05 23.09
C ILE A 209 -9.47 14.83 21.74
N VAL A 210 -10.38 15.71 21.37
CA VAL A 210 -10.96 15.77 20.02
C VAL A 210 -10.38 16.97 19.30
N VAL A 211 -10.01 16.81 18.03
CA VAL A 211 -9.55 17.86 17.12
C VAL A 211 -10.36 17.82 15.84
N ASN A 212 -11.00 18.92 15.51
CA ASN A 212 -11.84 19.09 14.32
C ASN A 212 -11.27 20.20 13.42
N PHE A 213 -10.83 19.85 12.22
CA PHE A 213 -10.33 20.81 11.23
C PHE A 213 -11.50 21.42 10.45
N LEU A 214 -11.89 22.62 10.88
CA LEU A 214 -12.94 23.45 10.30
C LEU A 214 -12.63 23.87 8.85
N TYR A 215 -11.34 24.04 8.54
CA TYR A 215 -10.84 24.31 7.19
C TYR A 215 -9.50 23.61 6.99
N PHE A 216 -9.27 23.00 5.83
CA PHE A 216 -8.01 22.32 5.51
C PHE A 216 -7.72 22.43 4.01
N TYR A 217 -6.67 23.18 3.64
CA TYR A 217 -6.14 23.22 2.27
C TYR A 217 -4.62 23.39 2.26
N ILE A 218 -3.92 22.29 1.98
CA ILE A 218 -2.47 22.17 1.86
C ILE A 218 -2.15 21.64 0.44
N GLU A 219 -0.89 21.63 -0.01
CA GLU A 219 -0.49 21.02 -1.29
C GLU A 219 -0.92 19.54 -1.38
N ASP A 220 -1.17 19.05 -2.60
CA ASP A 220 -1.85 17.77 -2.83
C ASP A 220 -0.91 16.53 -2.89
N ASP A 221 0.41 16.72 -3.04
CA ASP A 221 1.38 15.61 -3.25
C ASP A 221 1.71 14.80 -1.98
N CYS A 222 1.52 15.38 -0.78
CA CYS A 222 1.88 14.77 0.52
C CYS A 222 3.38 14.47 0.74
N SER A 223 4.28 14.60 -0.24
CA SER A 223 5.73 14.35 -0.06
C SER A 223 6.43 15.50 0.69
N ASP A 224 6.08 16.73 0.32
CA ASP A 224 6.70 17.96 0.82
C ASP A 224 5.86 18.62 1.91
N ASP A 225 4.59 18.94 1.61
CA ASP A 225 3.69 19.61 2.56
C ASP A 225 2.62 18.65 3.10
N PHE A 226 2.55 18.50 4.42
CA PHE A 226 1.60 17.60 5.08
C PHE A 226 1.37 17.90 6.56
N VAL A 227 0.21 17.47 7.06
CA VAL A 227 -0.10 17.38 8.49
C VAL A 227 -0.10 15.91 8.92
N TYR A 228 0.66 15.62 9.96
CA TYR A 228 0.67 14.35 10.68
C TYR A 228 0.05 14.55 12.05
N ILE A 229 -0.78 13.59 12.47
CA ILE A 229 -1.43 13.58 13.77
C ILE A 229 -1.06 12.27 14.46
N TYR A 230 -0.55 12.36 15.68
CA TYR A 230 -0.04 11.26 16.50
C TYR A 230 -0.81 11.17 17.82
N ASP A 231 -0.95 9.96 18.34
CA ASP A 231 -1.63 9.65 19.61
C ASP A 231 -0.69 9.70 20.83
N SER A 232 0.40 10.44 20.70
CA SER A 232 1.48 10.53 21.67
C SER A 232 2.00 11.97 21.73
N LEU A 233 3.01 12.23 22.55
CA LEU A 233 3.78 13.50 22.51
C LEU A 233 5.07 13.39 21.69
N SER A 234 5.16 12.36 20.83
CA SER A 234 6.31 12.02 20.00
C SER A 234 5.91 11.86 18.53
N PRO A 235 6.73 12.29 17.55
CA PRO A 235 6.52 11.99 16.14
C PRO A 235 6.89 10.53 15.80
N ASP A 236 6.28 9.58 16.50
CA ASP A 236 6.51 8.14 16.34
C ASP A 236 5.50 7.54 15.37
N ASP A 237 5.97 7.04 14.23
CA ASP A 237 5.11 6.51 13.17
C ASP A 237 4.28 5.28 13.58
N SER A 238 4.67 4.53 14.61
CA SER A 238 3.84 3.48 15.19
C SER A 238 2.59 4.03 15.91
N GLN A 239 2.68 5.27 16.40
CA GLN A 239 1.63 6.02 17.11
C GLN A 239 0.90 7.01 16.19
N ALA A 240 1.13 6.96 14.87
CA ALA A 240 0.45 7.81 13.91
C ALA A 240 -1.05 7.51 13.82
N ILE A 241 -1.88 8.53 14.06
CA ILE A 241 -3.32 8.46 13.81
C ILE A 241 -3.56 8.57 12.29
N THR A 242 -3.06 9.64 11.66
CA THR A 242 -3.17 9.84 10.20
C THR A 242 -2.18 10.87 9.65
N LYS A 243 -1.79 10.70 8.37
CA LYS A 243 -1.19 11.73 7.51
C LYS A 243 -2.26 12.32 6.58
N LYS A 244 -2.28 13.65 6.38
CA LYS A 244 -3.19 14.37 5.47
C LYS A 244 -2.50 15.54 4.77
N CYS A 245 -2.93 15.80 3.54
CA CYS A 245 -2.56 16.90 2.67
C CYS A 245 -3.74 17.18 1.72
N GLY A 246 -3.59 18.13 0.79
CA GLY A 246 -4.62 18.51 -0.18
C GLY A 246 -5.78 19.35 0.38
N GLN A 247 -6.83 19.52 -0.42
CA GLN A 247 -8.03 20.30 -0.05
C GLN A 247 -9.16 19.42 0.54
N ARG A 248 -9.84 19.93 1.58
CA ARG A 248 -11.10 19.35 2.07
C ARG A 248 -12.23 20.38 2.13
N PRO A 249 -13.43 20.07 1.58
CA PRO A 249 -14.57 20.98 1.63
C PRO A 249 -15.17 21.01 3.06
N PRO A 250 -15.73 22.16 3.51
CA PRO A 250 -16.34 22.28 4.83
C PRO A 250 -17.54 21.33 5.10
N SER A 251 -18.07 20.70 4.06
CA SER A 251 -19.11 19.67 4.16
C SER A 251 -18.62 18.30 4.65
N ASN A 252 -17.30 18.10 4.75
CA ASN A 252 -16.68 16.90 5.29
C ASN A 252 -15.45 17.27 6.14
N PRO A 253 -15.64 17.86 7.33
CA PRO A 253 -14.55 18.29 8.20
C PRO A 253 -13.76 17.07 8.72
N LEU A 254 -12.45 17.24 8.89
CA LEU A 254 -11.62 16.20 9.49
C LEU A 254 -11.75 16.24 11.01
N GLU A 255 -12.43 15.25 11.58
CA GLU A 255 -12.43 15.01 13.02
C GLU A 255 -11.48 13.87 13.39
N VAL A 256 -10.70 14.07 14.44
CA VAL A 256 -9.72 13.12 14.97
C VAL A 256 -9.79 13.14 16.49
N VAL A 257 -9.87 11.97 17.13
CA VAL A 257 -9.92 11.83 18.59
C VAL A 257 -8.66 11.11 19.05
N SER A 258 -8.02 11.48 20.16
CA SER A 258 -6.92 10.68 20.73
C SER A 258 -7.47 9.49 21.51
N SER A 259 -6.70 8.41 21.61
CA SER A 259 -7.03 7.23 22.42
C SER A 259 -6.76 7.49 23.91
N ASN A 260 -5.92 8.47 24.21
CA ASN A 260 -5.55 8.88 25.57
C ASN A 260 -5.62 10.42 25.76
N ASN A 261 -5.13 10.93 26.90
CA ASN A 261 -5.18 12.36 27.25
C ASN A 261 -4.06 13.22 26.61
N ILE A 262 -3.42 12.74 25.55
CA ILE A 262 -2.31 13.41 24.85
C ILE A 262 -2.48 13.28 23.33
N MET A 263 -2.09 14.31 22.60
CA MET A 263 -2.05 14.30 21.13
C MET A 263 -0.91 15.21 20.63
N LEU A 264 -0.28 14.84 19.53
CA LEU A 264 0.71 15.66 18.84
C LEU A 264 0.30 15.88 17.37
N ILE A 265 0.33 17.14 16.94
CA ILE A 265 0.10 17.52 15.56
C ILE A 265 1.37 18.16 15.03
N ASN A 266 1.91 17.60 13.95
CA ASN A 266 3.04 18.14 13.20
C ASN A 266 2.56 18.64 11.85
N PHE A 267 2.88 19.88 11.48
CA PHE A 267 2.73 20.41 10.13
C PHE A 267 4.11 20.69 9.56
N ILE A 268 4.38 20.13 8.39
CA ILE A 268 5.57 20.42 7.60
C ILE A 268 5.11 21.04 6.29
N ALA A 269 5.78 22.11 5.89
CA ALA A 269 5.83 22.62 4.53
C ALA A 269 7.29 22.81 4.13
N GLU A 270 7.63 22.51 2.88
CA GLU A 270 9.01 22.53 2.39
C GLU A 270 9.16 23.24 1.04
N THR A 271 8.12 23.24 0.21
CA THR A 271 8.07 23.96 -1.08
C THR A 271 7.90 25.47 -0.88
N ASP A 272 8.14 26.23 -1.95
CA ASP A 272 7.77 27.65 -2.04
C ASP A 272 6.29 27.84 -2.46
N ALA A 273 5.52 26.75 -2.61
CA ALA A 273 4.14 26.74 -3.10
C ALA A 273 3.13 26.94 -1.96
N GLN A 274 2.70 28.19 -1.74
CA GLN A 274 1.82 28.51 -0.62
C GLN A 274 0.35 28.16 -0.92
N LYS A 275 -0.25 27.30 -0.09
CA LYS A 275 -1.71 27.10 0.01
C LYS A 275 -2.25 27.78 1.28
N PRO A 276 -3.57 28.09 1.37
CA PRO A 276 -4.16 28.79 2.52
C PRO A 276 -3.86 28.20 3.90
N GLY A 277 -3.61 26.88 3.98
CA GLY A 277 -3.32 26.16 5.21
C GLY A 277 -4.58 25.62 5.88
N PHE A 278 -4.58 25.54 7.20
CA PHE A 278 -5.69 24.95 7.96
C PHE A 278 -6.05 25.73 9.21
N GLN A 279 -7.30 25.56 9.64
CA GLN A 279 -7.84 26.01 10.91
C GLN A 279 -8.57 24.84 11.58
N ALA A 280 -8.29 24.62 12.86
CA ALA A 280 -8.84 23.53 13.64
C ALA A 280 -9.24 23.98 15.05
N ALA A 281 -10.16 23.23 15.65
CA ALA A 281 -10.64 23.40 17.01
C ALA A 281 -10.32 22.15 17.82
N TYR A 282 -9.90 22.28 19.08
CA TYR A 282 -9.69 21.17 20.01
C TYR A 282 -10.54 21.31 21.27
N SER A 283 -10.97 20.17 21.82
CA SER A 283 -11.77 20.07 23.06
C SER A 283 -11.53 18.70 23.73
N VAL A 284 -12.13 18.46 24.90
CA VAL A 284 -12.08 17.15 25.58
C VAL A 284 -13.43 16.45 25.66
N ILE A 285 -13.40 15.12 25.67
CA ILE A 285 -14.54 14.25 26.00
C ILE A 285 -14.12 13.30 27.14
N PRO A 286 -14.95 13.07 28.18
CA PRO A 286 -14.66 12.08 29.22
C PRO A 286 -14.58 10.65 28.70
N LYS A 287 -13.57 9.88 29.14
CA LYS A 287 -13.39 8.44 28.82
C LYS A 287 -14.56 7.56 29.27
N ALA A 288 -15.35 8.04 30.23
CA ALA A 288 -16.58 7.42 30.69
C ALA A 288 -17.74 7.56 29.67
N ASP A 289 -17.81 8.69 28.96
CA ASP A 289 -18.85 8.98 27.96
C ASP A 289 -18.57 8.30 26.61
N VAL A 290 -17.33 7.81 26.41
CA VAL A 290 -16.93 6.93 25.30
C VAL A 290 -17.59 5.55 25.48
N THR A 291 -18.86 5.50 25.11
CA THR A 291 -19.69 4.29 25.04
C THR A 291 -19.45 3.57 23.72
N CYS A 292 -19.42 2.23 23.77
CA CYS A 292 -19.25 1.37 22.60
C CYS A 292 -20.16 0.14 22.71
N GLY A 293 -20.49 -0.46 21.56
CA GLY A 293 -21.58 -1.43 21.49
C GLY A 293 -22.94 -0.79 21.18
N GLY A 294 -23.98 -1.62 21.10
CA GLY A 294 -25.34 -1.19 20.77
C GLY A 294 -26.16 -2.26 20.06
N SER A 295 -27.40 -1.95 19.71
CA SER A 295 -28.23 -2.83 18.86
C SER A 295 -28.40 -2.24 17.47
N LEU A 296 -28.08 -3.02 16.44
CA LEU A 296 -28.16 -2.64 15.04
C LEU A 296 -29.27 -3.47 14.37
N SER A 297 -30.41 -2.84 14.12
CA SER A 297 -31.61 -3.46 13.51
C SER A 297 -31.94 -2.90 12.12
N GLN A 298 -31.01 -2.16 11.52
CA GLN A 298 -31.18 -1.51 10.21
C GLN A 298 -30.85 -2.46 9.05
N LYS A 299 -31.11 -2.07 7.79
CA LYS A 299 -30.80 -2.90 6.60
C LYS A 299 -29.35 -2.82 6.12
N GLN A 300 -28.61 -1.84 6.60
CA GLN A 300 -27.14 -1.71 6.56
C GLN A 300 -26.76 -0.83 7.76
N GLY A 301 -25.51 -0.87 8.19
CA GLY A 301 -25.01 0.03 9.22
C GLY A 301 -23.53 -0.20 9.48
N ASN A 302 -22.81 0.83 9.89
CA ASN A 302 -21.39 0.69 10.23
C ASN A 302 -21.21 0.80 11.74
N PHE A 303 -20.22 0.07 12.27
CA PHE A 303 -19.72 0.28 13.62
C PHE A 303 -18.20 0.21 13.58
N THR A 304 -17.57 1.01 14.42
CA THR A 304 -16.12 1.09 14.51
C THR A 304 -15.67 0.59 15.88
N SER A 305 -14.36 0.41 16.09
CA SER A 305 -13.86 0.45 17.47
C SER A 305 -14.21 1.80 18.11
N PRO A 306 -14.36 1.87 19.45
CA PRO A 306 -14.35 3.16 20.14
C PRO A 306 -13.13 3.99 19.68
N LEU A 307 -13.34 5.30 19.52
CA LEU A 307 -12.33 6.31 19.15
C LEU A 307 -11.71 6.18 17.74
N TYR A 308 -12.24 5.32 16.86
CA TYR A 308 -11.82 5.28 15.45
C TYR A 308 -11.94 6.68 14.79
N PRO A 309 -10.96 7.18 13.99
CA PRO A 309 -9.83 6.48 13.35
C PRO A 309 -8.60 6.19 14.21
N SER A 310 -8.65 6.45 15.51
CA SER A 310 -7.56 6.21 16.46
C SER A 310 -7.63 4.83 17.11
N PHE A 311 -6.75 4.59 18.06
CA PHE A 311 -6.66 3.31 18.75
C PHE A 311 -7.77 3.19 19.80
N TYR A 312 -8.17 1.97 20.15
CA TYR A 312 -9.20 1.77 21.17
C TYR A 312 -8.62 1.90 22.59
N PRO A 313 -9.45 2.22 23.61
CA PRO A 313 -8.99 2.24 24.99
C PRO A 313 -8.76 0.81 25.54
N PRO A 314 -7.85 0.63 26.51
CA PRO A 314 -7.71 -0.62 27.25
C PRO A 314 -8.91 -0.89 28.16
N ALA A 315 -9.12 -2.16 28.52
CA ALA A 315 -10.18 -2.65 29.40
C ALA A 315 -11.60 -2.23 28.96
N LYS A 316 -11.89 -2.33 27.65
CA LYS A 316 -13.20 -2.01 27.07
C LYS A 316 -13.84 -3.26 26.45
N ASP A 317 -14.96 -3.65 27.02
CA ASP A 317 -15.88 -4.64 26.45
C ASP A 317 -16.98 -3.94 25.65
N CYS A 318 -16.98 -4.12 24.33
CA CYS A 318 -17.98 -3.55 23.43
C CYS A 318 -18.83 -4.68 22.84
N LYS A 319 -20.16 -4.62 23.01
CA LYS A 319 -21.09 -5.63 22.49
C LYS A 319 -22.04 -5.04 21.45
N TRP A 320 -21.93 -5.48 20.20
CA TRP A 320 -22.89 -5.17 19.15
C TRP A 320 -23.83 -6.35 18.91
N THR A 321 -25.14 -6.11 19.05
CA THR A 321 -26.18 -7.09 18.78
C THR A 321 -26.89 -6.70 17.49
N ILE A 322 -26.62 -7.46 16.42
CA ILE A 322 -27.06 -7.14 15.06
C ILE A 322 -28.24 -8.06 14.73
N THR A 323 -29.43 -7.50 14.51
CA THR A 323 -30.67 -8.27 14.34
C THR A 323 -31.32 -7.96 12.98
N VAL A 324 -31.60 -8.99 12.20
CA VAL A 324 -32.36 -8.89 10.94
C VAL A 324 -33.65 -9.71 11.01
N ALA A 325 -34.52 -9.52 10.02
CA ALA A 325 -35.78 -10.25 9.94
C ALA A 325 -35.57 -11.78 9.90
N PRO A 326 -36.49 -12.58 10.47
CA PRO A 326 -36.42 -14.04 10.41
C PRO A 326 -36.26 -14.55 8.97
N GLY A 327 -35.36 -15.51 8.77
CA GLY A 327 -35.04 -16.07 7.44
C GLY A 327 -33.94 -15.33 6.66
N SER A 328 -33.40 -14.22 7.17
CA SER A 328 -32.25 -13.51 6.58
C SER A 328 -30.95 -13.76 7.35
N LYS A 329 -29.81 -13.63 6.68
CA LYS A 329 -28.47 -13.82 7.27
C LYS A 329 -27.69 -12.50 7.33
N VAL A 330 -26.93 -12.30 8.41
CA VAL A 330 -26.06 -11.11 8.57
C VAL A 330 -24.73 -11.33 7.84
N ARG A 331 -24.28 -10.40 6.99
CA ARG A 331 -22.91 -10.39 6.44
C ARG A 331 -22.09 -9.23 7.04
N LEU A 332 -21.08 -9.58 7.83
CA LEU A 332 -20.17 -8.62 8.46
C LEU A 332 -18.90 -8.50 7.61
N ARG A 333 -18.46 -7.27 7.31
CA ARG A 333 -17.21 -7.01 6.57
C ARG A 333 -16.34 -6.00 7.31
N PHE A 334 -15.26 -6.50 7.88
CA PHE A 334 -14.15 -5.69 8.38
C PHE A 334 -13.41 -5.12 7.18
N THR A 335 -13.43 -3.80 7.03
CA THR A 335 -12.68 -3.08 5.98
C THR A 335 -11.23 -2.82 6.37
N MET A 336 -10.93 -2.84 7.67
CA MET A 336 -9.57 -2.81 8.21
C MET A 336 -9.58 -3.56 9.55
N PHE A 337 -8.96 -4.73 9.60
CA PHE A 337 -8.81 -5.52 10.83
C PHE A 337 -7.33 -5.60 11.20
N ARG A 338 -6.91 -4.74 12.13
CA ARG A 338 -5.54 -4.71 12.67
C ARG A 338 -5.61 -4.90 14.17
N MET A 339 -5.45 -6.15 14.61
CA MET A 339 -5.36 -6.59 16.01
C MET A 339 -4.12 -7.46 16.24
N LYS A 340 -2.96 -6.96 15.80
CA LYS A 340 -1.67 -7.66 15.87
C LYS A 340 -0.89 -7.22 17.10
N GLU A 341 -0.60 -8.17 17.99
CA GLU A 341 0.21 -7.94 19.18
C GLU A 341 1.50 -8.79 19.14
N PRO A 342 2.67 -8.25 19.51
CA PRO A 342 3.92 -9.02 19.57
C PRO A 342 3.84 -10.22 20.52
N GLY A 343 4.32 -11.38 20.06
CA GLY A 343 4.44 -12.60 20.87
C GLY A 343 3.13 -13.36 21.13
N VAL A 344 2.00 -12.95 20.53
CA VAL A 344 0.70 -13.64 20.69
C VAL A 344 0.47 -14.64 19.56
N ASP A 345 0.14 -15.89 19.89
CA ASP A 345 -0.35 -16.85 18.90
C ASP A 345 -1.74 -16.44 18.40
N THR A 346 -1.79 -16.08 17.11
CA THR A 346 -2.99 -15.70 16.35
C THR A 346 -4.07 -16.78 16.27
N ARG A 347 -3.76 -18.02 16.69
CA ARG A 347 -4.75 -19.12 16.79
C ARG A 347 -5.48 -19.15 18.13
N LEU A 348 -4.91 -18.54 19.18
CA LEU A 348 -5.44 -18.59 20.55
C LEU A 348 -6.10 -17.28 20.99
N CYS A 349 -5.64 -16.14 20.46
CA CYS A 349 -6.24 -14.81 20.70
C CYS A 349 -6.62 -14.56 22.17
N HIS A 350 -5.63 -14.72 23.06
CA HIS A 350 -5.83 -14.80 24.51
C HIS A 350 -5.77 -13.44 25.23
N LYS A 351 -5.58 -12.33 24.50
CA LYS A 351 -5.54 -10.95 25.00
C LYS A 351 -6.63 -10.13 24.33
N ASP A 352 -6.28 -9.27 23.38
CA ASP A 352 -7.23 -8.54 22.54
C ASP A 352 -7.86 -9.47 21.49
N TYR A 353 -9.19 -9.47 21.40
CA TYR A 353 -9.90 -10.25 20.39
C TYR A 353 -11.28 -9.66 20.05
N VAL A 354 -11.76 -10.02 18.85
CA VAL A 354 -13.18 -9.95 18.52
C VAL A 354 -13.73 -11.37 18.48
N GLU A 355 -14.76 -11.64 19.27
CA GLU A 355 -15.50 -12.89 19.24
C GLU A 355 -16.73 -12.75 18.33
N ILE A 356 -16.86 -13.68 17.39
CA ILE A 356 -17.92 -13.70 16.38
C ILE A 356 -18.35 -15.17 16.20
N MET A 357 -19.61 -15.47 16.50
CA MET A 357 -20.15 -16.85 16.45
C MET A 357 -19.35 -17.87 17.30
N GLY A 358 -18.80 -17.44 18.43
CA GLY A 358 -18.01 -18.29 19.34
C GLY A 358 -16.55 -18.52 18.92
N ASN A 359 -16.12 -18.00 17.78
CA ASN A 359 -14.72 -17.99 17.36
C ASN A 359 -14.07 -16.64 17.71
N LYS A 360 -12.85 -16.69 18.26
CA LYS A 360 -12.03 -15.50 18.53
C LYS A 360 -11.15 -15.16 17.33
N TYR A 361 -11.12 -13.88 16.96
CA TYR A 361 -10.32 -13.35 15.87
C TYR A 361 -9.36 -12.28 16.41
N CYS A 362 -8.10 -12.37 15.99
CA CYS A 362 -7.02 -11.41 16.23
C CYS A 362 -6.00 -11.52 15.09
N GLY A 363 -4.99 -10.64 15.05
CA GLY A 363 -4.02 -10.54 13.96
C GLY A 363 -4.34 -9.42 12.95
N GLU A 364 -3.67 -9.43 11.80
CA GLU A 364 -3.83 -8.42 10.74
C GLU A 364 -4.41 -9.05 9.48
N VAL A 365 -5.55 -8.52 9.01
CA VAL A 365 -6.27 -9.01 7.82
C VAL A 365 -6.79 -7.83 7.01
N ALA A 366 -6.41 -7.75 5.73
CA ALA A 366 -6.78 -6.63 4.85
C ALA A 366 -8.30 -6.47 4.64
N SER A 367 -9.04 -7.58 4.58
CA SER A 367 -10.49 -7.57 4.81
C SER A 367 -10.98 -8.92 5.29
N LEU A 368 -11.71 -8.95 6.41
CA LEU A 368 -12.35 -10.15 6.94
C LEU A 368 -13.85 -10.07 6.64
N SER A 369 -14.42 -11.05 5.94
CA SER A 369 -15.87 -11.12 5.73
C SER A 369 -16.45 -12.41 6.27
N LEU A 370 -17.44 -12.30 7.15
CA LEU A 370 -18.10 -13.42 7.83
C LEU A 370 -19.60 -13.33 7.57
N THR A 371 -20.27 -14.48 7.48
CA THR A 371 -21.72 -14.57 7.30
C THR A 371 -22.32 -15.37 8.45
N SER A 372 -23.37 -14.85 9.07
CA SER A 372 -24.07 -15.52 10.18
C SER A 372 -24.95 -16.65 9.68
N ASP A 373 -25.07 -17.71 10.48
CA ASP A 373 -26.03 -18.78 10.23
C ASP A 373 -27.46 -18.47 10.65
N THR A 374 -27.66 -17.42 11.46
CA THR A 374 -28.99 -17.01 11.94
C THR A 374 -29.30 -15.57 11.55
N ASN A 375 -30.51 -15.12 11.88
CA ASN A 375 -30.93 -13.73 11.73
C ASN A 375 -30.45 -12.81 12.87
N VAL A 376 -29.60 -13.30 13.78
CA VAL A 376 -28.96 -12.51 14.84
C VAL A 376 -27.46 -12.80 14.84
N LEU A 377 -26.65 -11.76 14.68
CA LEU A 377 -25.20 -11.81 14.86
C LEU A 377 -24.79 -10.99 16.08
N VAL A 378 -24.11 -11.62 17.02
CA VAL A 378 -23.47 -10.93 18.15
C VAL A 378 -21.98 -10.80 17.84
N VAL A 379 -21.46 -9.59 18.01
CA VAL A 379 -20.03 -9.29 17.94
C VAL A 379 -19.63 -8.75 19.31
N ASN A 380 -18.75 -9.48 20.00
CA ASN A 380 -18.12 -9.00 21.23
C ASN A 380 -16.70 -8.57 20.89
N PHE A 381 -16.31 -7.35 21.23
CA PHE A 381 -14.93 -6.88 21.21
C PHE A 381 -14.44 -6.78 22.65
N HIS A 382 -13.23 -7.26 22.90
CA HIS A 382 -12.56 -7.22 24.20
C HIS A 382 -11.16 -6.65 24.00
N SER A 383 -10.84 -5.57 24.71
CA SER A 383 -9.46 -5.11 24.93
C SER A 383 -8.98 -5.43 26.34
N ASP A 384 -7.74 -5.91 26.46
CA ASP A 384 -7.12 -6.20 27.73
C ASP A 384 -6.72 -4.92 28.50
N SER A 385 -6.21 -5.06 29.72
CA SER A 385 -5.85 -3.92 30.57
C SER A 385 -4.56 -3.18 30.17
N MET A 386 -3.92 -3.54 29.05
CA MET A 386 -2.65 -2.98 28.62
C MET A 386 -2.84 -1.97 27.48
N THR A 387 -2.30 -0.76 27.64
CA THR A 387 -2.36 0.30 26.62
C THR A 387 -1.57 -0.09 25.38
N ARG A 388 -2.21 -0.55 24.29
CA ARG A 388 -1.56 -0.95 23.05
C ARG A 388 -2.26 -0.43 21.79
N LEU A 389 -1.45 -0.22 20.75
CA LEU A 389 -1.72 0.63 19.58
C LEU A 389 -2.45 -0.12 18.47
N VAL A 390 -3.75 -0.36 18.68
CA VAL A 390 -4.53 -1.27 17.83
C VAL A 390 -5.80 -0.60 17.27
N LYS A 391 -6.11 -0.78 15.96
CA LYS A 391 -7.20 -0.08 15.22
C LYS A 391 -8.13 -1.07 14.49
N MET A 392 -9.44 -0.88 14.59
CA MET A 392 -10.44 -1.72 13.90
C MET A 392 -11.56 -0.90 13.24
N HIS A 393 -11.80 -1.12 11.94
CA HIS A 393 -12.85 -0.44 11.17
C HIS A 393 -13.75 -1.40 10.39
N ASN A 394 -15.05 -1.38 10.69
CA ASN A 394 -16.01 -2.37 10.21
C ASN A 394 -17.20 -1.72 9.50
N SER A 395 -17.71 -2.46 8.52
CA SER A 395 -18.96 -2.17 7.83
C SER A 395 -19.89 -3.38 7.97
N VAL A 396 -21.16 -3.17 8.30
CA VAL A 396 -22.16 -4.24 8.40
C VAL A 396 -23.14 -4.13 7.23
N LEU A 397 -22.97 -5.01 6.26
CA LEU A 397 -23.84 -5.13 5.10
C LEU A 397 -24.90 -6.20 5.41
N LEU A 398 -26.06 -5.76 5.89
CA LEU A 398 -27.12 -6.65 6.36
C LEU A 398 -27.92 -7.19 5.17
N ASN A 399 -27.32 -8.21 4.53
CA ASN A 399 -27.87 -8.91 3.38
C ASN A 399 -29.13 -9.71 3.72
N LEU A 400 -30.28 -9.02 3.78
CA LEU A 400 -31.59 -9.65 3.61
C LEU A 400 -31.65 -10.33 2.23
N SER A 401 -31.42 -11.64 2.20
CA SER A 401 -31.41 -12.45 0.98
C SER A 401 -32.82 -12.84 0.56
N LEU A 402 -33.55 -11.87 0.03
CA LEU A 402 -34.52 -12.06 -1.04
C LEU A 402 -34.08 -11.11 -2.18
N TYR A 403 -33.89 -11.65 -3.38
CA TYR A 403 -33.50 -10.91 -4.60
C TYR A 403 -34.39 -9.67 -4.85
N PRO A 404 -33.93 -8.61 -5.57
CA PRO A 404 -32.58 -8.00 -5.67
C PRO A 404 -32.62 -6.49 -5.27
N PRO A 405 -31.47 -5.77 -5.17
CA PRO A 405 -31.43 -4.45 -4.50
C PRO A 405 -31.37 -3.21 -5.42
N THR A 406 -32.20 -2.22 -5.04
CA THR A 406 -32.09 -0.78 -5.33
C THR A 406 -32.81 0.04 -4.22
N HIS A 407 -32.68 1.36 -4.05
CA HIS A 407 -31.49 2.27 -4.00
C HIS A 407 -31.94 3.68 -3.56
N PRO A 408 -31.15 4.45 -2.79
CA PRO A 408 -30.98 5.88 -3.15
C PRO A 408 -29.67 6.58 -2.73
N CYS A 409 -29.09 7.35 -3.68
CA CYS A 409 -28.20 8.48 -3.41
C CYS A 409 -28.76 9.78 -4.05
N PHE A 410 -28.40 10.95 -3.50
CA PHE A 410 -28.96 12.25 -3.89
C PHE A 410 -27.87 13.24 -4.32
N LEU A 411 -27.61 13.36 -5.64
CA LEU A 411 -27.08 14.58 -6.26
C LEU A 411 -27.41 14.61 -7.76
N CYS A 412 -28.30 15.50 -8.21
CA CYS A 412 -28.89 15.44 -9.56
C CYS A 412 -27.98 15.88 -10.74
N LYS A 413 -26.65 15.91 -10.58
CA LYS A 413 -25.69 16.30 -11.63
C LYS A 413 -24.70 15.18 -12.02
N LEU A 414 -24.59 14.14 -11.21
CA LEU A 414 -23.76 12.95 -11.44
C LEU A 414 -24.72 11.76 -11.54
N LYS A 415 -25.47 11.74 -12.64
CA LYS A 415 -26.48 10.72 -12.91
C LYS A 415 -26.47 10.43 -14.40
N CYS A 416 -26.25 9.17 -14.77
CA CYS A 416 -26.23 8.68 -16.15
C CYS A 416 -25.00 9.15 -16.96
N ASP A 417 -23.83 9.21 -16.34
CA ASP A 417 -22.57 9.57 -17.01
C ASP A 417 -21.62 8.38 -17.24
N GLY A 418 -22.03 7.18 -16.83
CA GLY A 418 -21.32 5.91 -16.96
C GLY A 418 -20.57 5.46 -15.70
N TRP A 419 -20.47 6.31 -14.66
CA TRP A 419 -19.60 6.08 -13.50
C TRP A 419 -20.35 5.87 -12.18
N ASN A 420 -19.80 5.00 -11.34
CA ASN A 420 -20.36 4.67 -10.03
C ASN A 420 -19.84 5.64 -8.95
N ASP A 421 -20.29 6.89 -9.01
CA ASP A 421 -19.91 7.95 -8.07
C ASP A 421 -20.53 7.75 -6.67
N CYS A 422 -21.67 7.06 -6.60
CA CYS A 422 -22.39 6.72 -5.37
C CYS A 422 -21.84 5.47 -4.67
N GLY A 423 -20.89 4.76 -5.28
CA GLY A 423 -20.30 3.51 -4.76
C GLY A 423 -21.16 2.26 -4.92
N ASP A 424 -22.46 2.37 -5.18
CA ASP A 424 -23.41 1.26 -5.32
C ASP A 424 -24.16 1.16 -6.68
N MET A 425 -23.80 2.01 -7.65
CA MET A 425 -24.45 2.20 -8.96
C MET A 425 -25.90 2.71 -8.86
N SER A 426 -26.22 3.55 -7.87
CA SER A 426 -27.52 4.26 -7.75
C SER A 426 -27.76 5.32 -8.82
N ASP A 427 -26.72 6.11 -9.08
CA ASP A 427 -26.57 7.12 -10.13
C ASP A 427 -26.84 6.54 -11.52
N GLU A 428 -26.24 5.40 -11.82
CA GLU A 428 -26.27 4.81 -13.16
C GLU A 428 -27.50 3.96 -13.45
N ARG A 429 -28.41 3.74 -12.49
CA ARG A 429 -29.61 2.94 -12.73
C ARG A 429 -30.83 3.79 -13.08
N GLN A 430 -31.63 3.26 -14.02
CA GLN A 430 -32.78 3.94 -14.64
C GLN A 430 -32.36 5.21 -15.39
N CYS A 431 -31.38 5.03 -16.26
CA CYS A 431 -30.84 6.06 -17.12
C CYS A 431 -31.40 5.96 -18.54
N ASN A 432 -31.68 7.12 -19.15
CA ASN A 432 -32.16 7.20 -20.53
C ASN A 432 -30.96 7.44 -21.43
N CYS A 433 -30.29 6.36 -21.82
CA CYS A 433 -28.97 6.41 -22.46
C CYS A 433 -28.96 7.27 -23.72
N ASP A 434 -27.90 8.06 -23.88
CA ASP A 434 -27.67 8.82 -25.11
C ASP A 434 -27.33 7.90 -26.28
N LYS A 435 -27.45 8.40 -27.52
CA LYS A 435 -27.34 7.58 -28.75
C LYS A 435 -26.03 6.80 -28.90
N ASP A 436 -24.98 7.20 -28.19
CA ASP A 436 -23.64 6.63 -28.26
C ASP A 436 -23.29 5.70 -27.08
N GLN A 437 -24.25 5.44 -26.18
CA GLN A 437 -24.14 4.50 -25.08
C GLN A 437 -24.98 3.22 -25.33
N PHE A 438 -24.54 2.10 -24.76
CA PHE A 438 -25.25 0.83 -24.69
C PHE A 438 -26.04 0.72 -23.38
N ALA A 439 -27.26 0.21 -23.44
CA ALA A 439 -28.12 0.00 -22.28
C ALA A 439 -28.01 -1.45 -21.77
N CYS A 440 -27.31 -1.64 -20.66
CA CYS A 440 -27.28 -2.90 -19.92
C CYS A 440 -28.70 -3.33 -19.50
N SER A 441 -29.00 -4.63 -19.43
CA SER A 441 -30.35 -5.10 -19.06
C SER A 441 -30.77 -4.77 -17.61
N ASN A 442 -29.81 -4.47 -16.72
CA ASN A 442 -30.06 -3.91 -15.40
C ASN A 442 -30.32 -2.39 -15.37
N GLY A 443 -30.35 -1.73 -16.53
CA GLY A 443 -30.71 -0.32 -16.70
C GLY A 443 -29.56 0.67 -16.49
N MET A 444 -28.31 0.22 -16.63
CA MET A 444 -27.11 1.06 -16.71
C MET A 444 -26.74 1.45 -18.14
N CYS A 445 -26.15 2.62 -18.32
CA CYS A 445 -25.63 3.09 -19.61
C CYS A 445 -24.09 2.95 -19.62
N LYS A 446 -23.56 2.05 -20.45
CA LYS A 446 -22.12 1.91 -20.66
C LYS A 446 -21.69 2.41 -22.03
N PRO A 447 -20.46 2.91 -22.20
CA PRO A 447 -19.93 3.22 -23.52
C PRO A 447 -20.02 1.99 -24.44
N LYS A 448 -20.36 2.14 -25.72
CA LYS A 448 -20.49 1.00 -26.66
C LYS A 448 -19.23 0.16 -26.86
N LEU A 449 -18.07 0.69 -26.46
CA LEU A 449 -16.77 0.02 -26.51
C LEU A 449 -16.48 -0.84 -25.25
N TRP A 450 -17.43 -0.90 -24.31
CA TRP A 450 -17.47 -1.81 -23.14
C TRP A 450 -18.59 -2.85 -23.32
N VAL A 451 -18.74 -3.34 -24.54
CA VAL A 451 -19.71 -4.36 -24.96
C VAL A 451 -18.89 -5.38 -25.73
N CYS A 452 -18.87 -6.63 -25.28
CA CYS A 452 -18.09 -7.71 -25.89
C CYS A 452 -16.57 -7.61 -25.73
N ASP A 453 -16.12 -7.22 -24.53
CA ASP A 453 -14.70 -7.23 -24.15
C ASP A 453 -14.34 -8.38 -23.18
N HIS A 454 -15.31 -9.23 -22.83
CA HIS A 454 -15.20 -10.32 -21.84
C HIS A 454 -14.98 -9.86 -20.40
N VAL A 455 -15.27 -8.58 -20.12
CA VAL A 455 -15.41 -8.03 -18.78
C VAL A 455 -16.89 -7.80 -18.51
N ASN A 456 -17.35 -8.20 -17.32
CA ASN A 456 -18.71 -7.92 -16.86
C ASN A 456 -18.77 -6.49 -16.27
N ASP A 457 -18.65 -5.49 -17.14
CA ASP A 457 -18.68 -4.06 -16.83
C ASP A 457 -20.08 -3.53 -16.48
N CYS A 458 -21.12 -4.14 -17.04
CA CYS A 458 -22.52 -3.98 -16.63
C CYS A 458 -22.79 -4.64 -15.26
N GLY A 459 -21.88 -5.47 -14.73
CA GLY A 459 -22.06 -6.22 -13.46
C GLY A 459 -23.11 -7.35 -13.50
N ASP A 460 -24.03 -7.34 -14.46
CA ASP A 460 -25.06 -8.37 -14.68
C ASP A 460 -24.78 -9.28 -15.90
N GLY A 461 -23.70 -9.05 -16.64
CA GLY A 461 -23.28 -9.74 -17.84
C GLY A 461 -24.10 -9.42 -19.07
N SER A 462 -24.81 -8.29 -19.11
CA SER A 462 -25.71 -7.94 -20.23
C SER A 462 -25.01 -7.24 -21.40
N ASP A 463 -23.89 -6.57 -21.12
CA ASP A 463 -22.80 -6.32 -22.06
C ASP A 463 -22.38 -7.60 -22.78
N GLU A 464 -22.12 -8.68 -22.03
CA GLU A 464 -21.56 -9.93 -22.54
C GLU A 464 -22.58 -10.95 -23.09
N LYS A 465 -23.87 -10.79 -22.79
CA LYS A 465 -24.94 -11.71 -23.24
C LYS A 465 -25.29 -11.59 -24.72
N ILE A 466 -25.02 -10.45 -25.35
CA ILE A 466 -25.23 -10.22 -26.78
C ILE A 466 -23.87 -10.05 -27.48
N CYS A 467 -22.93 -10.90 -27.06
CA CYS A 467 -21.61 -11.05 -27.68
C CYS A 467 -21.44 -12.38 -28.40
N GLY A 468 -22.48 -13.21 -28.36
CA GLY A 468 -22.71 -14.16 -29.41
C GLY A 468 -23.14 -13.43 -30.68
N CYS A 469 -22.58 -13.93 -31.78
CA CYS A 469 -23.28 -14.07 -33.04
C CYS A 469 -24.70 -14.68 -32.84
N ALA A 470 -25.57 -14.66 -33.84
CA ALA A 470 -26.93 -15.21 -33.69
C ALA A 470 -26.91 -16.69 -33.24
N GLN A 471 -28.01 -17.25 -32.72
CA GLN A 471 -28.04 -18.62 -32.17
C GLN A 471 -27.67 -19.76 -33.15
N ASN A 472 -27.43 -19.46 -34.43
CA ASN A 472 -26.92 -20.38 -35.44
C ASN A 472 -25.56 -19.91 -35.99
N GLU A 473 -24.75 -19.18 -35.23
CA GLU A 473 -23.48 -18.59 -35.65
C GLU A 473 -22.36 -18.82 -34.60
N PHE A 474 -21.20 -19.24 -35.08
CA PHE A 474 -19.93 -19.43 -34.39
C PHE A 474 -19.04 -18.17 -34.50
N GLN A 475 -18.22 -17.91 -33.49
CA GLN A 475 -17.31 -16.77 -33.43
C GLN A 475 -15.86 -17.22 -33.64
N CYS A 476 -15.21 -16.71 -34.69
CA CYS A 476 -13.79 -16.91 -34.99
C CYS A 476 -12.89 -16.26 -33.92
N GLY A 477 -11.62 -16.66 -33.83
CA GLY A 477 -10.66 -16.14 -32.84
C GLY A 477 -10.33 -14.64 -32.98
N ASN A 478 -10.56 -14.08 -34.17
CA ASN A 478 -10.52 -12.65 -34.48
C ASN A 478 -11.83 -11.88 -34.19
N GLY A 479 -12.84 -12.54 -33.60
CA GLY A 479 -14.13 -11.96 -33.24
C GLY A 479 -15.19 -11.92 -34.36
N VAL A 480 -14.91 -12.43 -35.57
CA VAL A 480 -15.87 -12.46 -36.69
C VAL A 480 -16.92 -13.56 -36.51
N CYS A 481 -18.17 -13.24 -36.86
CA CYS A 481 -19.31 -14.16 -36.80
C CYS A 481 -19.56 -14.88 -38.13
N LEU A 482 -19.63 -16.21 -38.10
CA LEU A 482 -19.96 -17.10 -39.24
C LEU A 482 -21.02 -18.14 -38.82
N PRO A 483 -21.78 -18.76 -39.73
CA PRO A 483 -22.79 -19.76 -39.36
C PRO A 483 -22.21 -20.97 -38.60
N GLN A 484 -22.85 -21.48 -37.56
CA GLN A 484 -22.36 -22.60 -36.75
C GLN A 484 -22.18 -23.91 -37.56
N SER A 485 -22.74 -24.00 -38.76
CA SER A 485 -22.46 -25.07 -39.71
C SER A 485 -21.02 -25.09 -40.24
N VAL A 486 -20.23 -24.03 -40.02
CA VAL A 486 -18.80 -23.96 -40.40
C VAL A 486 -17.88 -24.50 -39.31
N GLN A 487 -18.39 -24.84 -38.12
CA GLN A 487 -17.57 -25.37 -37.04
C GLN A 487 -17.32 -26.86 -37.26
N CYS A 488 -16.05 -27.28 -37.34
CA CYS A 488 -15.63 -28.66 -37.64
C CYS A 488 -16.19 -29.19 -38.98
N ASP A 489 -16.04 -28.44 -40.06
CA ASP A 489 -16.61 -28.66 -41.40
C ASP A 489 -15.57 -29.11 -42.46
N ASP A 490 -14.31 -29.30 -42.02
CA ASP A 490 -13.10 -29.59 -42.81
C ASP A 490 -12.73 -28.44 -43.78
N LYS A 491 -13.11 -27.19 -43.49
CA LYS A 491 -12.71 -26.00 -44.26
C LYS A 491 -12.34 -24.82 -43.38
N GLN A 492 -11.43 -24.00 -43.89
CA GLN A 492 -11.08 -22.72 -43.29
C GLN A 492 -12.06 -21.63 -43.77
N ASP A 493 -13.20 -21.49 -43.10
CA ASP A 493 -14.17 -20.42 -43.35
C ASP A 493 -13.85 -19.17 -42.51
N CYS A 494 -13.37 -19.36 -41.26
CA CYS A 494 -12.67 -18.34 -40.48
C CYS A 494 -11.32 -18.00 -41.15
N LYS A 495 -11.05 -16.72 -41.43
CA LYS A 495 -9.77 -16.25 -42.03
C LYS A 495 -8.52 -16.67 -41.23
N ASP A 496 -8.71 -16.94 -39.96
CA ASP A 496 -7.76 -17.34 -38.93
C ASP A 496 -7.83 -18.85 -38.61
N GLY A 497 -8.82 -19.60 -39.13
CA GLY A 497 -8.92 -21.06 -38.99
C GLY A 497 -9.27 -21.55 -37.58
N SER A 498 -10.00 -20.74 -36.81
CA SER A 498 -10.42 -21.05 -35.43
C SER A 498 -11.65 -21.97 -35.35
N ASP A 499 -12.38 -22.11 -36.45
CA ASP A 499 -13.53 -22.98 -36.69
C ASP A 499 -13.22 -24.48 -36.61
N GLU A 500 -11.98 -24.87 -36.93
CA GLU A 500 -11.52 -26.25 -36.98
C GLU A 500 -10.75 -26.71 -35.71
N VAL A 501 -10.70 -25.87 -34.68
CA VAL A 501 -9.94 -26.12 -33.43
C VAL A 501 -10.82 -26.78 -32.36
N GLY A 502 -10.33 -27.83 -31.70
CA GLY A 502 -11.07 -28.61 -30.70
C GLY A 502 -11.92 -29.76 -31.28
N CYS A 503 -11.90 -29.95 -32.59
CA CYS A 503 -12.62 -31.00 -33.31
C CYS A 503 -11.91 -32.37 -33.18
N LYS A 504 -12.68 -33.46 -33.15
CA LYS A 504 -12.12 -34.84 -32.98
C LYS A 504 -11.54 -35.46 -34.25
N THR A 505 -11.70 -34.78 -35.38
CA THR A 505 -11.30 -35.22 -36.73
C THR A 505 -10.91 -33.98 -37.51
N GLY A 506 -9.74 -33.99 -38.15
CA GLY A 506 -9.23 -32.90 -38.97
C GLY A 506 -7.71 -32.92 -39.05
N ASP A 507 -7.14 -33.54 -40.09
CA ASP A 507 -5.68 -33.56 -40.37
C ASP A 507 -5.16 -32.20 -40.91
N ILE A 508 -5.86 -31.09 -40.61
CA ILE A 508 -5.63 -29.76 -41.18
C ILE A 508 -4.83 -28.91 -40.19
N CYS A 509 -3.60 -28.57 -40.57
CA CYS A 509 -2.77 -27.64 -39.80
C CYS A 509 -3.24 -26.18 -40.02
N THR A 510 -3.88 -25.57 -39.02
CA THR A 510 -4.18 -24.12 -38.98
C THR A 510 -3.19 -23.37 -38.06
N ASP A 511 -3.22 -22.03 -38.10
CA ASP A 511 -2.43 -21.13 -37.24
C ASP A 511 -2.62 -21.37 -35.71
N TYR A 512 -3.66 -22.12 -35.33
CA TYR A 512 -4.06 -22.42 -33.95
C TYR A 512 -3.92 -23.91 -33.59
N SER A 513 -3.40 -24.74 -34.51
CA SER A 513 -3.10 -26.15 -34.27
C SER A 513 -1.65 -26.32 -33.80
N PHE A 514 -1.42 -27.12 -32.75
CA PHE A 514 -0.05 -27.39 -32.29
C PHE A 514 0.63 -28.39 -33.22
N LYS A 515 1.85 -28.09 -33.70
CA LYS A 515 2.56 -28.92 -34.67
C LYS A 515 3.65 -29.77 -34.02
N CYS A 516 3.40 -31.07 -33.93
CA CYS A 516 4.38 -32.03 -33.46
C CYS A 516 5.64 -32.06 -34.35
N LYS A 517 6.77 -32.47 -33.77
CA LYS A 517 8.05 -32.63 -34.46
C LYS A 517 8.00 -33.68 -35.60
N SER A 518 7.13 -34.67 -35.48
CA SER A 518 6.76 -35.66 -36.49
C SER A 518 6.00 -35.09 -37.69
N GLY A 519 5.56 -33.84 -37.63
CA GLY A 519 4.82 -33.15 -38.70
C GLY A 519 3.30 -33.32 -38.62
N VAL A 520 2.78 -34.09 -37.66
CA VAL A 520 1.35 -34.19 -37.34
C VAL A 520 0.90 -32.93 -36.59
N CYS A 521 -0.29 -32.43 -36.89
CA CYS A 521 -0.90 -31.29 -36.19
C CYS A 521 -2.01 -31.76 -35.24
N ILE A 522 -2.16 -31.07 -34.11
CA ILE A 522 -3.11 -31.40 -33.05
C ILE A 522 -4.03 -30.21 -32.84
N ASN A 523 -5.34 -30.45 -32.95
CA ASN A 523 -6.37 -29.43 -32.80
C ASN A 523 -6.79 -29.28 -31.32
N LYS A 524 -5.80 -29.08 -30.44
CA LYS A 524 -5.96 -28.82 -29.00
C LYS A 524 -5.28 -27.49 -28.68
N VAL A 525 -6.01 -26.62 -27.98
CA VAL A 525 -5.51 -25.30 -27.55
C VAL A 525 -4.45 -25.48 -26.46
N ASN A 526 -3.33 -24.77 -26.57
CA ASN A 526 -2.22 -24.74 -25.62
C ASN A 526 -1.73 -26.15 -25.22
N ALA A 527 -1.52 -27.02 -26.21
CA ALA A 527 -1.10 -28.43 -26.02
C ALA A 527 0.34 -28.59 -25.52
N GLU A 528 1.15 -27.53 -25.54
CA GLU A 528 2.56 -27.61 -25.11
C GLU A 528 2.73 -27.57 -23.58
N CYS A 529 3.51 -28.52 -23.05
CA CYS A 529 3.86 -28.58 -21.63
C CYS A 529 2.67 -28.62 -20.64
N ASP A 530 1.51 -29.16 -21.05
CA ASP A 530 0.31 -29.33 -20.22
C ASP A 530 0.31 -30.60 -19.35
N ARG A 531 1.31 -31.47 -19.52
CA ARG A 531 1.52 -32.81 -18.92
C ARG A 531 0.68 -33.93 -19.53
N VAL A 532 0.04 -33.71 -20.67
CA VAL A 532 -0.65 -34.74 -21.46
C VAL A 532 0.18 -35.02 -22.69
N GLN A 533 0.43 -36.30 -22.97
CA GLN A 533 1.04 -36.68 -24.25
C GLN A 533 -0.05 -36.70 -25.33
N ASP A 534 -0.19 -35.60 -26.06
CA ASP A 534 -1.06 -35.50 -27.24
C ASP A 534 -0.29 -35.89 -28.52
N CYS A 535 1.00 -35.55 -28.60
CA CYS A 535 1.87 -35.93 -29.70
C CYS A 535 2.36 -37.38 -29.56
N SER A 536 2.24 -38.15 -30.65
CA SER A 536 2.73 -39.53 -30.72
C SER A 536 4.26 -39.69 -30.57
N ASP A 537 5.01 -38.61 -30.77
CA ASP A 537 6.46 -38.51 -30.56
C ASP A 537 6.85 -37.80 -29.25
N ASN A 538 5.86 -37.42 -28.42
CA ASN A 538 6.02 -36.68 -27.15
C ASN A 538 6.73 -35.31 -27.33
N SER A 539 6.66 -34.69 -28.51
CA SER A 539 7.35 -33.43 -28.78
C SER A 539 6.76 -32.23 -28.03
N ASP A 540 5.46 -32.22 -27.79
CA ASP A 540 4.69 -31.38 -26.86
C ASP A 540 5.28 -31.30 -25.44
N GLU A 541 5.75 -32.43 -24.90
CA GLU A 541 6.20 -32.55 -23.50
C GLU A 541 7.73 -32.63 -23.33
N THR A 542 8.52 -32.54 -24.41
CA THR A 542 9.99 -32.75 -24.33
C THR A 542 10.83 -31.54 -23.91
N ILE A 543 10.33 -30.30 -24.05
CA ILE A 543 11.10 -29.07 -23.78
C ILE A 543 10.42 -28.28 -22.66
N CYS A 544 10.38 -28.91 -21.48
CA CYS A 544 9.48 -28.51 -20.40
C CYS A 544 10.15 -28.04 -19.10
N ASP A 545 11.48 -27.96 -19.06
CA ASP A 545 12.25 -27.46 -17.90
C ASP A 545 12.35 -25.92 -17.89
N CYS A 546 11.18 -25.26 -17.90
CA CYS A 546 11.02 -23.81 -17.94
C CYS A 546 9.84 -23.33 -17.10
N GLY A 547 9.75 -22.02 -16.83
CA GLY A 547 8.56 -21.38 -16.27
C GLY A 547 8.20 -21.84 -14.85
N THR A 548 9.17 -22.38 -14.10
CA THR A 548 8.96 -22.87 -12.73
C THR A 548 9.45 -21.85 -11.69
N ARG A 549 8.77 -21.83 -10.53
CA ARG A 549 9.11 -20.94 -9.41
C ARG A 549 9.50 -21.75 -8.17
N PRO A 550 10.77 -21.71 -7.74
CA PRO A 550 11.23 -22.41 -6.53
C PRO A 550 10.66 -21.83 -5.23
N TYR A 551 10.26 -20.55 -5.21
CA TYR A 551 9.73 -19.85 -4.03
C TYR A 551 8.20 -19.73 -4.08
N LYS A 552 7.51 -19.95 -2.95
CA LYS A 552 6.04 -19.84 -2.80
C LYS A 552 5.67 -19.17 -1.48
N LEU A 553 5.22 -17.91 -1.53
CA LEU A 553 4.46 -17.24 -0.46
C LEU A 553 3.31 -16.37 -1.02
N ASN A 554 2.41 -15.91 -0.14
CA ASN A 554 1.02 -15.63 -0.49
C ASN A 554 0.72 -14.22 -1.05
N ARG A 555 -0.30 -14.19 -1.94
CA ARG A 555 -0.78 -13.06 -2.75
C ARG A 555 -1.31 -11.85 -1.96
N ILE A 556 -0.77 -10.66 -2.23
CA ILE A 556 -1.34 -9.33 -1.92
C ILE A 556 -1.34 -8.49 -3.23
N VAL A 557 -2.20 -7.47 -3.35
CA VAL A 557 -2.55 -6.79 -4.62
C VAL A 557 -2.20 -5.30 -4.59
N GLY A 558 -1.86 -4.73 -5.77
CA GLY A 558 -1.44 -3.34 -5.99
C GLY A 558 0.06 -3.17 -5.82
N GLY A 559 0.76 -2.62 -6.82
CA GLY A 559 2.21 -2.73 -7.07
C GLY A 559 3.12 -2.82 -5.83
N GLN A 560 3.97 -3.86 -5.79
CA GLN A 560 4.77 -4.21 -4.62
C GLN A 560 6.21 -4.58 -5.00
N ASN A 561 7.11 -4.43 -4.03
CA ASN A 561 8.42 -5.07 -4.06
C ASN A 561 8.24 -6.59 -4.26
N ALA A 562 8.91 -7.15 -5.25
CA ALA A 562 9.05 -8.58 -5.42
C ALA A 562 10.04 -9.16 -4.40
N GLU A 563 9.88 -10.44 -4.03
CA GLU A 563 10.80 -11.17 -3.16
C GLU A 563 12.01 -11.71 -3.95
N LEU A 564 13.13 -12.00 -3.25
CA LEU A 564 14.34 -12.55 -3.86
C LEU A 564 14.05 -13.93 -4.49
N GLY A 565 14.30 -14.06 -5.80
CA GLY A 565 14.02 -15.30 -6.53
C GLY A 565 12.54 -15.55 -6.84
N GLU A 566 11.65 -14.60 -6.56
CA GLU A 566 10.23 -14.72 -6.92
C GLU A 566 10.02 -14.73 -8.44
N TRP A 567 10.86 -14.03 -9.21
CA TRP A 567 10.80 -13.92 -10.67
C TRP A 567 12.16 -14.31 -11.28
N PRO A 568 12.52 -15.62 -11.26
CA PRO A 568 13.89 -16.07 -11.49
C PRO A 568 14.38 -15.93 -12.94
N TRP A 569 13.49 -15.59 -13.88
CA TRP A 569 13.79 -15.27 -15.28
C TRP A 569 14.04 -13.78 -15.53
N GLN A 570 13.84 -12.90 -14.53
CA GLN A 570 14.06 -11.47 -14.70
C GLN A 570 15.55 -11.14 -14.78
N VAL A 571 15.91 -10.32 -15.76
CA VAL A 571 17.27 -9.77 -15.96
C VAL A 571 17.22 -8.25 -15.99
N SER A 572 18.25 -7.61 -15.44
CA SER A 572 18.53 -6.18 -15.64
C SER A 572 19.66 -6.00 -16.67
N LEU A 573 19.49 -5.11 -17.64
CA LEU A 573 20.50 -4.76 -18.64
C LEU A 573 21.08 -3.38 -18.33
N HIS A 574 22.39 -3.34 -18.10
CA HIS A 574 23.12 -2.13 -17.78
C HIS A 574 24.00 -1.75 -18.97
N PHE A 575 23.98 -0.47 -19.36
CA PHE A 575 24.88 0.07 -20.37
C PHE A 575 26.18 0.57 -19.72
N SER A 576 27.27 0.68 -20.47
CA SER A 576 28.57 1.02 -19.87
C SER A 576 28.71 2.48 -19.42
N THR A 577 27.82 3.37 -19.88
CA THR A 577 27.87 4.82 -19.57
C THR A 577 26.66 5.34 -18.79
N HIS A 578 25.58 4.55 -18.74
CA HIS A 578 24.32 4.84 -18.07
C HIS A 578 23.85 3.55 -17.40
N GLY A 579 23.24 3.59 -16.21
CA GLY A 579 23.00 2.41 -15.38
C GLY A 579 21.92 1.44 -15.90
N PRO A 580 20.97 0.96 -15.06
CA PRO A 580 19.88 0.12 -15.54
C PRO A 580 19.12 0.84 -16.64
N THR A 581 19.07 0.24 -17.83
CA THR A 581 18.49 0.87 -19.03
C THR A 581 17.24 0.13 -19.49
N CYS A 582 17.27 -1.21 -19.50
CA CYS A 582 16.14 -2.05 -19.88
C CYS A 582 16.09 -3.35 -19.07
N GLY A 583 14.92 -3.97 -19.03
CA GLY A 583 14.72 -5.35 -18.60
C GLY A 583 15.05 -6.35 -19.71
N ALA A 584 15.22 -7.61 -19.31
CA ALA A 584 15.22 -8.75 -20.21
C ALA A 584 14.70 -10.00 -19.47
N SER A 585 14.55 -11.08 -20.23
CA SER A 585 14.02 -12.36 -19.77
C SER A 585 14.93 -13.51 -20.17
N ILE A 586 15.21 -14.44 -19.24
CA ILE A 586 16.01 -15.64 -19.50
C ILE A 586 15.16 -16.64 -20.28
N ILE A 587 15.51 -16.92 -21.55
CA ILE A 587 14.86 -17.97 -22.34
C ILE A 587 15.71 -19.25 -22.42
N SER A 588 17.01 -19.15 -22.15
CA SER A 588 17.89 -20.31 -21.94
C SER A 588 19.13 -19.94 -21.13
N ASN A 589 20.06 -20.89 -20.96
CA ASN A 589 21.34 -20.61 -20.28
C ASN A 589 22.25 -19.66 -21.09
N THR A 590 22.11 -19.52 -22.41
CA THR A 590 22.93 -18.62 -23.24
C THR A 590 22.15 -17.50 -23.93
N TRP A 591 20.82 -17.52 -23.87
CA TRP A 591 19.97 -16.58 -24.60
C TRP A 591 19.01 -15.83 -23.68
N LEU A 592 18.94 -14.51 -23.90
CA LEU A 592 17.94 -13.63 -23.30
C LEU A 592 17.04 -13.01 -24.37
N LEU A 593 15.83 -12.65 -23.97
CA LEU A 593 14.82 -11.96 -24.78
C LEU A 593 14.49 -10.59 -24.19
N SER A 594 14.46 -9.55 -25.03
CA SER A 594 14.20 -8.15 -24.66
C SER A 594 13.58 -7.38 -25.84
N ALA A 595 13.41 -6.06 -25.72
CA ALA A 595 12.85 -5.18 -26.76
C ALA A 595 13.95 -4.64 -27.71
N ALA A 596 13.61 -4.35 -28.96
CA ALA A 596 14.54 -3.79 -29.94
C ALA A 596 14.89 -2.32 -29.68
N HIS A 597 13.93 -1.53 -29.19
CA HIS A 597 14.11 -0.10 -28.93
C HIS A 597 15.21 0.20 -27.90
N CYS A 598 15.54 -0.77 -27.03
CA CYS A 598 16.66 -0.70 -26.09
C CYS A 598 18.04 -0.64 -26.76
N PHE A 599 18.19 -1.21 -27.97
CA PHE A 599 19.47 -1.35 -28.67
C PHE A 599 19.54 -0.52 -29.94
N VAL A 600 18.40 -0.35 -30.61
CA VAL A 600 18.26 0.43 -31.84
C VAL A 600 17.84 1.85 -31.47
N THR A 601 18.82 2.64 -30.99
CA THR A 601 18.67 4.07 -30.68
C THR A 601 19.38 4.93 -31.73
N SER A 602 19.27 6.26 -31.63
CA SER A 602 20.03 7.21 -32.47
C SER A 602 21.55 7.20 -32.23
N ASN A 603 22.02 6.54 -31.16
CA ASN A 603 23.43 6.44 -30.82
C ASN A 603 24.02 5.11 -31.31
N SER A 604 25.00 5.16 -32.21
CA SER A 604 25.63 3.97 -32.80
C SER A 604 26.32 3.03 -31.80
N GLU A 605 26.62 3.48 -30.57
CA GLU A 605 27.23 2.68 -29.52
C GLU A 605 26.25 1.71 -28.83
N SER A 606 24.94 1.97 -28.87
CA SER A 606 23.93 1.10 -28.23
C SER A 606 23.83 -0.29 -28.87
N ASN A 607 24.24 -0.44 -30.13
CA ASN A 607 24.26 -1.72 -30.83
C ASN A 607 25.58 -2.52 -30.64
N ASN A 608 26.53 -2.03 -29.83
CA ASN A 608 27.78 -2.76 -29.55
C ASN A 608 27.60 -3.72 -28.36
N PRO A 609 27.69 -5.05 -28.53
CA PRO A 609 27.51 -6.01 -27.43
C PRO A 609 28.50 -5.83 -26.28
N SER A 610 29.71 -5.32 -26.56
CA SER A 610 30.75 -5.08 -25.55
C SER A 610 30.41 -3.97 -24.55
N SER A 611 29.46 -3.10 -24.90
CA SER A 611 28.99 -1.99 -24.06
C SER A 611 27.91 -2.39 -23.05
N TRP A 612 27.44 -3.65 -23.07
CA TRP A 612 26.33 -4.14 -22.26
C TRP A 612 26.75 -5.23 -21.27
N LEU A 613 26.16 -5.16 -20.07
CA LEU A 613 26.30 -6.16 -19.02
C LEU A 613 24.91 -6.57 -18.52
N SER A 614 24.60 -7.87 -18.58
CA SER A 614 23.36 -8.45 -18.08
C SER A 614 23.54 -8.99 -16.66
N TYR A 615 22.63 -8.66 -15.74
CA TYR A 615 22.62 -9.12 -14.36
C TYR A 615 21.41 -10.04 -14.11
N SER A 616 21.67 -11.31 -13.79
CA SER A 616 20.66 -12.35 -13.55
C SER A 616 20.61 -12.75 -12.07
N GLY A 617 19.41 -12.99 -11.54
CA GLY A 617 19.21 -13.35 -10.13
C GLY A 617 19.28 -12.18 -9.14
N MET A 618 19.27 -10.95 -9.65
CA MET A 618 19.28 -9.71 -8.86
C MET A 618 17.86 -9.31 -8.44
N GLN A 619 17.72 -8.76 -7.24
CA GLN A 619 16.46 -8.17 -6.74
C GLN A 619 16.66 -6.68 -6.42
N ASN A 620 17.72 -6.35 -5.67
CA ASN A 620 18.16 -4.99 -5.40
C ASN A 620 19.33 -4.63 -6.32
N GLN A 621 19.24 -3.50 -7.03
CA GLN A 621 20.24 -3.00 -7.97
C GLN A 621 21.65 -2.78 -7.36
N TYR A 622 21.73 -2.57 -6.05
CA TYR A 622 22.99 -2.28 -5.34
C TYR A 622 23.60 -3.46 -4.59
N SER A 623 22.86 -4.58 -4.42
CA SER A 623 23.44 -5.83 -3.90
C SER A 623 23.82 -6.74 -5.06
N HIS A 624 24.98 -7.37 -4.96
CA HIS A 624 25.48 -8.33 -5.95
C HIS A 624 25.61 -9.75 -5.36
N ASP A 625 24.99 -9.99 -4.21
CA ASP A 625 25.02 -11.28 -3.53
C ASP A 625 24.29 -12.35 -4.35
N ASN A 626 25.01 -13.39 -4.76
CA ASN A 626 24.54 -14.47 -5.64
C ASN A 626 24.03 -14.03 -7.04
N VAL A 627 24.39 -12.82 -7.48
CA VAL A 627 24.04 -12.30 -8.82
C VAL A 627 25.05 -12.78 -9.86
N GLN A 628 24.56 -13.29 -11.00
CA GLN A 628 25.41 -13.64 -12.13
C GLN A 628 25.43 -12.52 -13.17
N SER A 629 26.60 -11.89 -13.36
CA SER A 629 26.83 -10.96 -14.46
C SER A 629 27.43 -11.67 -15.68
N ARG A 630 27.01 -11.27 -16.88
CA ARG A 630 27.50 -11.78 -18.17
C ARG A 630 27.58 -10.63 -19.19
N LYS A 631 28.58 -10.67 -20.06
CA LYS A 631 28.68 -9.76 -21.21
C LYS A 631 27.85 -10.29 -22.36
N LEU A 632 27.38 -9.41 -23.23
CA LEU A 632 26.73 -9.82 -24.48
C LEU A 632 27.79 -10.14 -25.53
N LYS A 633 27.65 -11.30 -26.18
CA LYS A 633 28.41 -11.72 -27.36
C LYS A 633 27.80 -11.17 -28.64
N ARG A 634 26.47 -11.16 -28.73
CA ARG A 634 25.72 -10.70 -29.90
C ARG A 634 24.38 -10.11 -29.46
N ILE A 635 23.97 -9.04 -30.13
CA ILE A 635 22.65 -8.42 -30.02
C ILE A 635 22.00 -8.57 -31.40
N ILE A 636 20.79 -9.12 -31.44
CA ILE A 636 20.04 -9.36 -32.68
C ILE A 636 18.68 -8.68 -32.53
N PRO A 637 18.55 -7.38 -32.87
CA PRO A 637 17.24 -6.76 -33.02
C PRO A 637 16.55 -7.31 -34.27
N HIS A 638 15.22 -7.37 -34.27
CA HIS A 638 14.47 -7.85 -35.43
C HIS A 638 14.74 -6.98 -36.67
N PRO A 639 15.01 -7.55 -37.85
CA PRO A 639 15.40 -6.79 -39.05
C PRO A 639 14.30 -5.87 -39.61
N LEU A 640 13.04 -6.13 -39.25
CA LEU A 640 11.88 -5.29 -39.61
C LEU A 640 11.44 -4.34 -38.48
N TYR A 641 12.23 -4.16 -37.42
CA TYR A 641 11.91 -3.23 -36.34
C TYR A 641 11.76 -1.79 -36.84
N ASN A 642 10.64 -1.14 -36.50
CA ASN A 642 10.34 0.22 -36.92
C ASN A 642 10.19 1.15 -35.72
N GLN A 643 11.13 2.08 -35.53
CA GLN A 643 11.14 3.08 -34.45
C GLN A 643 9.92 4.01 -34.44
N MET A 644 9.23 4.21 -35.56
CA MET A 644 8.08 5.13 -35.64
C MET A 644 6.77 4.48 -35.21
N THR A 645 6.63 3.16 -35.39
CA THR A 645 5.40 2.42 -35.09
C THR A 645 5.59 1.41 -33.96
N SER A 646 6.81 1.26 -33.44
CA SER A 646 7.23 0.21 -32.50
C SER A 646 6.90 -1.22 -32.97
N ASP A 647 6.67 -1.42 -34.28
CA ASP A 647 6.34 -2.74 -34.82
C ASP A 647 7.61 -3.60 -34.91
N TYR A 648 7.48 -4.90 -34.62
CA TYR A 648 8.60 -5.83 -34.42
C TYR A 648 9.60 -5.40 -33.32
N ASP A 649 9.12 -4.80 -32.23
CA ASP A 649 9.97 -4.42 -31.08
C ASP A 649 10.40 -5.63 -30.24
N ILE A 650 11.36 -6.39 -30.77
CA ILE A 650 11.94 -7.61 -30.17
C ILE A 650 13.44 -7.72 -30.47
N ALA A 651 14.23 -8.14 -29.48
CA ALA A 651 15.65 -8.42 -29.64
C ALA A 651 16.09 -9.65 -28.85
N LEU A 652 16.99 -10.42 -29.45
CA LEU A 652 17.64 -11.58 -28.85
C LEU A 652 19.07 -11.22 -28.46
N LEU A 653 19.49 -11.65 -27.27
CA LEU A 653 20.80 -11.34 -26.70
C LEU A 653 21.52 -12.67 -26.42
N GLU A 654 22.64 -12.88 -27.10
CA GLU A 654 23.50 -14.04 -26.91
C GLU A 654 24.54 -13.70 -25.84
N LEU A 655 24.63 -14.47 -24.76
CA LEU A 655 25.59 -14.29 -23.68
C LEU A 655 26.97 -14.81 -24.07
N SER A 656 28.03 -14.18 -23.54
CA SER A 656 29.42 -14.62 -23.77
C SER A 656 29.74 -15.96 -23.11
N GLU A 657 29.07 -16.27 -22.00
CA GLU A 657 29.24 -17.49 -21.22
C GLU A 657 27.86 -17.91 -20.68
N PRO A 658 27.58 -19.22 -20.53
CA PRO A 658 26.29 -19.68 -20.03
C PRO A 658 26.04 -19.26 -18.56
N LEU A 659 24.77 -19.03 -18.24
CA LEU A 659 24.26 -18.89 -16.90
C LEU A 659 24.19 -20.26 -16.22
N GLN A 660 24.48 -20.30 -14.93
CA GLN A 660 24.24 -21.47 -14.08
C GLN A 660 22.86 -21.32 -13.44
N PHE A 661 21.94 -22.24 -13.74
CA PHE A 661 20.60 -22.20 -13.14
C PHE A 661 20.66 -22.45 -11.63
N ALA A 662 19.84 -21.70 -10.89
CA ALA A 662 19.81 -21.66 -9.43
C ALA A 662 18.37 -21.36 -8.96
N ASN A 663 18.14 -21.31 -7.64
CA ASN A 663 16.81 -20.99 -7.12
C ASN A 663 16.33 -19.58 -7.50
N THR A 664 17.25 -18.66 -7.83
CA THR A 664 17.00 -17.29 -8.26
C THR A 664 17.19 -17.07 -9.77
N ILE A 665 17.60 -18.08 -10.53
CA ILE A 665 17.97 -17.98 -11.96
C ILE A 665 17.40 -19.20 -12.70
N GLN A 666 16.31 -19.01 -13.44
CA GLN A 666 15.59 -20.05 -14.19
C GLN A 666 15.04 -19.47 -15.51
N PRO A 667 14.90 -20.26 -16.57
CA PRO A 667 14.29 -19.78 -17.81
C PRO A 667 12.76 -19.68 -17.72
N ILE A 668 12.16 -18.72 -18.42
CA ILE A 668 10.71 -18.64 -18.66
C ILE A 668 10.32 -19.55 -19.83
N CYS A 669 9.10 -20.10 -19.86
CA CYS A 669 8.63 -20.81 -21.05
C CYS A 669 8.25 -19.82 -22.16
N LEU A 670 8.68 -20.12 -23.38
CA LEU A 670 8.18 -19.46 -24.58
C LEU A 670 6.95 -20.22 -25.08
N PRO A 671 5.81 -19.55 -25.31
CA PRO A 671 4.62 -20.19 -25.89
C PRO A 671 4.86 -20.63 -27.34
N ASP A 672 4.08 -21.57 -27.85
CA ASP A 672 4.06 -21.84 -29.30
C ASP A 672 3.46 -20.65 -30.08
N SER A 673 3.66 -20.65 -31.39
CA SER A 673 2.94 -19.80 -32.34
C SER A 673 1.41 -19.93 -32.26
N SER A 674 0.90 -21.13 -31.94
CA SER A 674 -0.53 -21.42 -31.78
C SER A 674 -1.12 -21.10 -30.40
N HIS A 675 -0.30 -20.70 -29.42
CA HIS A 675 -0.75 -20.47 -28.05
C HIS A 675 -1.70 -19.27 -27.96
N VAL A 676 -2.79 -19.43 -27.20
CA VAL A 676 -3.81 -18.40 -27.01
C VAL A 676 -3.84 -17.96 -25.54
N PHE A 677 -3.57 -16.68 -25.32
CA PHE A 677 -3.81 -16.00 -24.05
C PHE A 677 -5.15 -15.23 -24.14
N PRO A 678 -6.22 -15.67 -23.48
CA PRO A 678 -7.54 -15.07 -23.63
C PRO A 678 -7.65 -13.67 -23.00
N ALA A 679 -8.56 -12.85 -23.51
CA ALA A 679 -8.88 -11.55 -22.91
C ALA A 679 -9.34 -11.72 -21.45
N GLY A 680 -8.96 -10.77 -20.58
CA GLY A 680 -9.20 -10.83 -19.14
C GLY A 680 -8.25 -11.74 -18.35
N MET A 681 -7.40 -12.54 -19.01
CA MET A 681 -6.39 -13.39 -18.36
C MET A 681 -5.46 -12.55 -17.49
N SER A 682 -5.19 -13.02 -16.28
CA SER A 682 -4.42 -12.30 -15.26
C SER A 682 -2.94 -12.65 -15.35
N CYS A 683 -2.13 -11.69 -15.77
CA CYS A 683 -0.70 -11.82 -16.03
C CYS A 683 0.08 -10.83 -15.18
N TRP A 684 1.40 -10.99 -15.12
CA TRP A 684 2.28 -10.15 -14.32
C TRP A 684 3.35 -9.52 -15.18
N VAL A 685 3.62 -8.24 -14.91
CA VAL A 685 4.76 -7.50 -15.45
C VAL A 685 5.73 -7.20 -14.30
N THR A 686 7.02 -7.30 -14.60
CA THR A 686 8.12 -7.11 -13.64
C THR A 686 9.25 -6.28 -14.22
N GLY A 687 9.84 -5.44 -13.38
CA GLY A 687 10.96 -4.59 -13.76
C GLY A 687 11.37 -3.59 -12.67
N TRP A 688 12.34 -2.74 -13.02
CA TRP A 688 12.90 -1.71 -12.14
C TRP A 688 12.56 -0.30 -12.66
N GLY A 689 11.51 -0.15 -13.46
CA GLY A 689 11.06 1.12 -14.01
C GLY A 689 10.61 2.13 -12.96
N ALA A 690 10.22 3.30 -13.45
CA ALA A 690 9.78 4.41 -12.61
C ALA A 690 8.44 4.09 -11.92
N LEU A 691 8.39 4.23 -10.59
CA LEU A 691 7.18 3.97 -9.78
C LEU A 691 6.02 4.95 -10.04
N ARG A 692 6.28 6.02 -10.78
CA ARG A 692 5.34 7.05 -11.21
C ARG A 692 5.86 7.65 -12.52
N GLU A 693 4.98 8.18 -13.36
CA GLU A 693 5.38 8.81 -14.62
C GLU A 693 6.41 9.93 -14.39
N GLY A 694 7.56 9.87 -15.06
CA GLY A 694 8.68 10.81 -14.84
C GLY A 694 9.41 10.68 -13.50
N GLY A 695 9.13 9.64 -12.71
CA GLY A 695 9.80 9.34 -11.45
C GLY A 695 11.18 8.67 -11.61
N GLN A 696 11.82 8.36 -10.49
CA GLN A 696 13.06 7.57 -10.48
C GLN A 696 12.77 6.06 -10.59
N ALA A 697 13.68 5.35 -11.27
CA ALA A 697 13.72 3.89 -11.36
C ALA A 697 13.72 3.23 -9.96
N ALA A 698 13.02 2.12 -9.82
CA ALA A 698 12.93 1.38 -8.57
C ALA A 698 14.26 0.68 -8.24
N GLN A 699 14.70 0.78 -6.98
CA GLN A 699 15.93 0.10 -6.51
C GLN A 699 15.71 -1.41 -6.31
N ILE A 700 14.50 -1.80 -5.90
CA ILE A 700 14.06 -3.17 -5.68
C ILE A 700 13.13 -3.55 -6.84
N LEU A 701 13.25 -4.78 -7.35
CA LEU A 701 12.40 -5.32 -8.40
C LEU A 701 10.92 -5.16 -8.02
N GLN A 702 10.13 -4.59 -8.92
CA GLN A 702 8.69 -4.45 -8.75
C GLN A 702 7.93 -5.56 -9.48
N LYS A 703 6.73 -5.85 -8.97
CA LYS A 703 5.75 -6.71 -9.63
C LYS A 703 4.37 -6.05 -9.65
N ALA A 704 3.73 -6.10 -10.81
CA ALA A 704 2.38 -5.60 -11.02
C ALA A 704 1.51 -6.67 -11.69
N LEU A 705 0.29 -6.88 -11.17
CA LEU A 705 -0.71 -7.77 -11.74
C LEU A 705 -1.58 -6.98 -12.71
N VAL A 706 -1.56 -7.36 -13.98
CA VAL A 706 -2.28 -6.74 -15.10
C VAL A 706 -3.17 -7.77 -15.80
N LYS A 707 -4.04 -7.34 -16.73
CA LYS A 707 -4.90 -8.23 -17.51
C LYS A 707 -4.75 -8.00 -18.99
N ILE A 708 -4.75 -9.09 -19.78
CA ILE A 708 -4.83 -9.03 -21.24
C ILE A 708 -6.13 -8.32 -21.65
N ILE A 709 -6.03 -7.34 -22.55
CA ILE A 709 -7.17 -6.58 -23.10
C ILE A 709 -7.46 -7.10 -24.51
N ASN A 710 -8.74 -7.18 -24.88
CA ASN A 710 -9.18 -7.62 -26.22
C ASN A 710 -8.56 -6.73 -27.31
N ASP A 711 -8.07 -7.35 -28.39
CA ASP A 711 -7.39 -6.67 -29.52
C ASP A 711 -8.25 -5.56 -30.15
N SER A 712 -9.58 -5.75 -30.23
CA SER A 712 -10.50 -4.73 -30.75
C SER A 712 -10.61 -3.51 -29.83
N VAL A 713 -10.61 -3.72 -28.52
CA VAL A 713 -10.64 -2.64 -27.52
C VAL A 713 -9.28 -1.95 -27.46
N CYS A 714 -8.18 -2.72 -27.55
CA CYS A 714 -6.81 -2.25 -27.65
C CYS A 714 -6.63 -1.28 -28.84
N ASP A 715 -7.14 -1.65 -30.02
CA ASP A 715 -7.10 -0.81 -31.22
C ASP A 715 -7.87 0.51 -31.04
N VAL A 716 -9.07 0.44 -30.44
CA VAL A 716 -9.90 1.62 -30.19
C VAL A 716 -9.28 2.58 -29.16
N VAL A 717 -8.68 2.09 -28.06
CA VAL A 717 -8.08 2.97 -27.03
C VAL A 717 -6.70 3.53 -27.43
N THR A 718 -6.02 2.87 -28.36
CA THR A 718 -4.75 3.32 -28.96
C THR A 718 -4.94 4.05 -30.30
N GLU A 719 -6.18 4.40 -30.66
CA GLU A 719 -6.49 5.20 -31.85
C GLU A 719 -5.99 4.58 -33.18
N GLY A 720 -5.99 3.24 -33.27
CA GLY A 720 -5.58 2.49 -34.47
C GLY A 720 -4.06 2.29 -34.62
N GLN A 721 -3.28 2.48 -33.54
CA GLN A 721 -1.81 2.42 -33.60
C GLN A 721 -1.20 1.03 -33.39
N VAL A 722 -1.97 0.07 -32.88
CA VAL A 722 -1.49 -1.29 -32.59
C VAL A 722 -1.54 -2.20 -33.80
N THR A 723 -0.59 -3.13 -33.89
CA THR A 723 -0.54 -4.13 -34.96
C THR A 723 -0.93 -5.51 -34.45
N SER A 724 -1.20 -6.46 -35.35
CA SER A 724 -1.45 -7.87 -35.01
C SER A 724 -0.25 -8.59 -34.34
N ARG A 725 0.89 -7.90 -34.19
CA ARG A 725 2.11 -8.36 -33.49
C ARG A 725 2.25 -7.70 -32.11
N MET A 726 1.29 -6.89 -31.69
CA MET A 726 1.21 -6.28 -30.37
C MET A 726 0.06 -6.91 -29.57
N LEU A 727 -0.01 -6.60 -28.27
CA LEU A 727 -1.16 -6.83 -27.39
C LEU A 727 -1.21 -5.73 -26.33
N CYS A 728 -2.40 -5.39 -25.85
CA CYS A 728 -2.56 -4.50 -24.69
C CYS A 728 -2.68 -5.32 -23.41
N SER A 729 -2.11 -4.82 -22.31
CA SER A 729 -2.35 -5.39 -20.97
C SER A 729 -2.38 -4.29 -19.91
N GLY A 730 -3.33 -4.35 -18.98
CA GLY A 730 -3.51 -3.33 -17.95
C GLY A 730 -4.92 -3.30 -17.38
N TYR A 731 -5.33 -2.14 -16.85
CA TYR A 731 -6.71 -1.84 -16.48
C TYR A 731 -7.14 -0.52 -17.12
N LEU A 732 -8.30 -0.48 -17.78
CA LEU A 732 -8.82 0.75 -18.40
C LEU A 732 -9.11 1.85 -17.37
N SER A 733 -9.32 1.49 -16.09
CA SER A 733 -9.40 2.44 -14.98
C SER A 733 -8.09 3.21 -14.69
N GLY A 734 -6.95 2.74 -15.22
CA GLY A 734 -5.61 3.17 -14.82
C GLY A 734 -5.21 2.64 -13.43
N GLY A 735 -4.10 3.19 -12.91
CA GLY A 735 -3.58 2.94 -11.56
C GLY A 735 -2.55 1.81 -11.42
N VAL A 736 -2.50 0.85 -12.34
CA VAL A 736 -1.47 -0.23 -12.37
C VAL A 736 -1.10 -0.52 -13.82
N ASP A 737 0.19 -0.37 -14.14
CA ASP A 737 0.74 -0.45 -15.51
C ASP A 737 2.28 -0.60 -15.46
N ALA A 738 2.92 -0.87 -16.60
CA ALA A 738 4.37 -0.75 -16.76
C ALA A 738 4.79 0.70 -16.98
N CYS A 739 6.06 1.06 -16.71
CA CYS A 739 6.54 2.44 -16.86
C CYS A 739 7.97 2.54 -17.41
N GLN A 740 8.50 3.76 -17.54
CA GLN A 740 9.83 4.00 -18.12
C GLN A 740 10.92 3.24 -17.35
N GLY A 741 11.69 2.41 -18.04
CA GLY A 741 12.71 1.52 -17.45
C GLY A 741 12.25 0.08 -17.21
N ASP A 742 10.96 -0.24 -17.38
CA ASP A 742 10.48 -1.62 -17.50
C ASP A 742 10.59 -2.17 -18.93
N SER A 743 10.92 -1.31 -19.91
CA SER A 743 11.20 -1.61 -21.32
C SER A 743 12.01 -2.90 -21.51
N GLY A 744 11.55 -3.81 -22.36
CA GLY A 744 12.19 -5.11 -22.57
C GLY A 744 11.95 -6.13 -21.46
N GLY A 745 11.31 -5.74 -20.35
CA GLY A 745 10.85 -6.63 -19.30
C GLY A 745 9.73 -7.57 -19.77
N PRO A 746 9.56 -8.74 -19.14
CA PRO A 746 8.59 -9.73 -19.57
C PRO A 746 7.18 -9.47 -19.01
N LEU A 747 6.17 -9.71 -19.84
CA LEU A 747 4.80 -9.95 -19.41
C LEU A 747 4.58 -11.47 -19.37
N VAL A 748 4.36 -12.02 -18.17
CA VAL A 748 4.24 -13.47 -17.95
C VAL A 748 2.86 -13.85 -17.39
N CYS A 749 2.27 -14.88 -17.98
CA CYS A 749 0.97 -15.41 -17.59
C CYS A 749 1.15 -16.79 -16.95
N PHE A 750 0.25 -17.18 -16.05
CA PHE A 750 0.27 -18.49 -15.39
C PHE A 750 -0.81 -19.39 -15.96
N GLU A 751 -0.40 -20.51 -16.54
CA GLU A 751 -1.28 -21.48 -17.16
C GLU A 751 -1.79 -22.54 -16.17
N GLU A 752 -2.92 -23.17 -16.48
CA GLU A 752 -3.50 -24.25 -15.65
C GLU A 752 -2.57 -25.48 -15.55
N SER A 753 -1.69 -25.67 -16.55
CA SER A 753 -0.57 -26.62 -16.52
C SER A 753 0.37 -26.40 -15.33
N GLY A 754 0.33 -25.23 -14.69
CA GLY A 754 1.14 -24.88 -13.53
C GLY A 754 2.52 -24.32 -13.91
N LYS A 755 2.66 -23.80 -15.13
CA LYS A 755 3.86 -23.11 -15.62
C LYS A 755 3.60 -21.65 -15.95
N TRP A 756 4.68 -20.89 -16.01
CA TRP A 756 4.69 -19.51 -16.45
C TRP A 756 5.17 -19.42 -17.89
N PHE A 757 4.37 -18.77 -18.74
CA PHE A 757 4.69 -18.49 -20.14
C PHE A 757 4.84 -16.98 -20.35
N GLN A 758 5.76 -16.58 -21.24
CA GLN A 758 5.93 -15.19 -21.63
C GLN A 758 4.98 -14.82 -22.77
N ALA A 759 3.87 -14.16 -22.45
CA ALA A 759 2.91 -13.67 -23.45
C ALA A 759 3.43 -12.45 -24.21
N GLY A 760 4.18 -11.57 -23.52
CA GLY A 760 4.61 -10.30 -24.09
C GLY A 760 5.96 -9.76 -23.59
N ILE A 761 6.41 -8.70 -24.23
CA ILE A 761 7.59 -7.90 -23.88
C ILE A 761 7.15 -6.43 -23.78
N VAL A 762 7.52 -5.73 -22.70
CA VAL A 762 7.17 -4.31 -22.50
C VAL A 762 7.77 -3.48 -23.64
N SER A 763 6.91 -2.83 -24.43
CA SER A 763 7.31 -2.07 -25.62
C SER A 763 7.06 -0.57 -25.44
N TRP A 764 5.79 -0.13 -25.38
CA TRP A 764 5.45 1.30 -25.28
C TRP A 764 4.12 1.54 -24.56
N GLY A 765 3.80 2.81 -24.26
CA GLY A 765 2.55 3.24 -23.65
C GLY A 765 2.43 4.76 -23.61
N GLU A 766 1.20 5.28 -23.51
CA GLU A 766 0.93 6.73 -23.41
C GLU A 766 0.95 7.19 -21.95
N GLY A 767 2.14 7.55 -21.46
CA GLY A 767 2.37 7.84 -20.04
C GLY A 767 2.53 6.54 -19.24
N CYS A 768 2.18 6.57 -17.94
CA CYS A 768 2.14 5.36 -17.12
C CYS A 768 0.85 5.32 -16.29
N ALA A 769 0.14 4.19 -16.32
CA ALA A 769 -1.03 3.93 -15.48
C ALA A 769 -2.18 4.96 -15.62
N ARG A 770 -2.26 5.62 -16.78
CA ARG A 770 -3.31 6.58 -17.10
C ARG A 770 -4.62 5.87 -17.45
N ARG A 771 -5.75 6.54 -17.20
CA ARG A 771 -7.09 6.04 -17.56
C ARG A 771 -7.20 5.89 -19.08
N ASN A 772 -7.77 4.77 -19.53
CA ASN A 772 -7.97 4.41 -20.95
C ASN A 772 -6.67 4.36 -21.80
N LYS A 773 -5.48 4.32 -21.20
CA LYS A 773 -4.21 4.19 -21.93
C LYS A 773 -3.40 3.04 -21.30
N PRO A 774 -3.65 1.78 -21.72
CA PRO A 774 -2.93 0.60 -21.22
C PRO A 774 -1.52 0.50 -21.81
N GLY A 775 -0.64 -0.24 -21.13
CA GLY A 775 0.64 -0.65 -21.69
C GLY A 775 0.48 -1.55 -22.92
N VAL A 776 1.32 -1.30 -23.93
CA VAL A 776 1.39 -2.07 -25.18
C VAL A 776 2.66 -2.93 -25.17
N TYR A 777 2.48 -4.19 -25.50
CA TYR A 777 3.49 -5.23 -25.41
C TYR A 777 3.67 -5.91 -26.77
N THR A 778 4.90 -6.28 -27.11
CA THR A 778 5.18 -7.12 -28.28
C THR A 778 4.67 -8.54 -28.03
N ARG A 779 3.82 -9.07 -28.92
CA ARG A 779 3.19 -10.40 -28.79
C ARG A 779 4.18 -11.51 -29.17
N VAL A 780 4.61 -12.30 -28.19
CA VAL A 780 5.66 -13.31 -28.38
C VAL A 780 5.24 -14.43 -29.33
N THR A 781 3.97 -14.88 -29.30
CA THR A 781 3.46 -15.98 -30.13
C THR A 781 3.63 -15.71 -31.63
N LYS A 782 3.30 -14.50 -32.10
CA LYS A 782 3.44 -14.10 -33.51
C LYS A 782 4.90 -13.88 -33.96
N LEU A 783 5.86 -13.91 -33.04
CA LEU A 783 7.30 -13.81 -33.33
C LEU A 783 8.08 -15.09 -32.91
N ARG A 784 7.36 -16.14 -32.49
CA ARG A 784 7.94 -17.40 -31.97
C ARG A 784 8.84 -18.11 -32.96
N GLU A 785 8.46 -18.15 -34.23
CA GLU A 785 9.25 -18.78 -35.30
C GLU A 785 10.54 -18.01 -35.62
N TRP A 786 10.56 -16.67 -35.48
CA TRP A 786 11.81 -15.91 -35.60
C TRP A 786 12.77 -16.23 -34.44
N ILE A 787 12.25 -16.31 -33.20
CA ILE A 787 13.06 -16.73 -32.04
C ILE A 787 13.67 -18.11 -32.29
N LYS A 788 12.88 -19.05 -32.81
CA LYS A 788 13.29 -20.42 -33.13
C LYS A 788 14.35 -20.49 -34.22
N GLN A 789 14.25 -19.66 -35.25
CA GLN A 789 15.24 -19.59 -36.34
C GLN A 789 16.60 -19.06 -35.87
N GLU A 790 16.63 -18.04 -35.02
CA GLU A 790 17.87 -17.42 -34.53
C GLU A 790 18.54 -18.22 -33.39
N THR A 791 17.75 -18.89 -32.54
CA THR A 791 18.26 -19.55 -31.31
C THR A 791 18.28 -21.08 -31.37
N ASN A 792 17.47 -21.72 -32.23
CA ASN A 792 17.12 -23.15 -32.23
C ASN A 792 16.39 -23.64 -30.96
N ILE A 793 15.63 -22.74 -30.30
CA ILE A 793 14.82 -22.98 -29.09
C ILE A 793 13.35 -22.83 -29.43
#